data_AF-A0A7W7QT72-F1
#
_entry.id   AF-A0A7W7QT72-F1
#
_cell.length_a   1.000
_cell.length_b   1.000
_cell.length_c   1.000
_cell.angle_alpha   90.00
_cell.angle_beta   90.00
_cell.angle_gamma   90.00
#
_symmetry.space_group_name_H-M   'P 1'
#
loop_
_entity.id
_entity.type
_entity.pdbx_description
1 polymer ?
#
loop_
_entity_poly.entity_id
_entity_poly.type
_entity_poly.pdbx_seq_one_letter_code
_entity_poly.pdbx_strand_id
1 'polypeptide(L)'
;MTPVEISIGKRPPSGPSEPVRRRAPWHLRANALVVAWLGLTVATALAGEGLPAPRWLLIHVFLLGAVTTAILIWSEHFTVVLLRAQTPDPRLGLTRLGLLNAATVAVLYGVAAGPATIAVGGAAVVVAVVLWHAVALVRLARRALPGRFSHVVAWYVCAAGALAAGGVLGGLLAAQAGGGVLHERTQAAHAEVNLFGWVGLTVLGTLFTLWPTVLRTRLSERTRRASAMGLRLTVPGLTLLTGGLLVDLRWVAAAGLVTYAAGTAAALVPLVEAVRARRPHTGAAWTLGAGVVWFEIALVVNAVIVVTRPTGEVAGALEPLLPLVLAGFVAQVLLGSLLHLLPAVLGGGPARFKENAATLERGWTVRLAAFNLGAPLLALPVPRPLTLLGWALVLASGAAFVVLAAVTLLRAATPATPGVRRPSPVLAGVTAGCLLTAAAVVVAVSGGSGPATTVVATGAKTVEVTLSGMRVRPSVIEAAPGTVLTLRVTNTDAQRHDLRLATGERTPLLAAGQSATLTLKPLGEAVDGWCTVAGHRAAGMTMRIVPTGTQPEAGTEHKEHGGMMSPLDLAAPMSPGWKPYDATLRPAPGGSEHAVEIRVDDRVVREVAPGVRQRVWTFNGTVPGPVLRGRVGDVFTVTFVNGGSMGHGIDFHAGATAPDGPMRTIQPGERLVYRFRADYAGAWLYHCSTMPMSQHIANGMYGAVIIDPPDLARADREYLLVSGELYLGEPGSDAQVVKLREGRPDGWMFNGTAAGYDHAPLEAKAGERVRIWAVAAGPNSGTALHVVGAPFDTVYEEGAYRLRADDPGGAQVLDLAPAQGGFAELVFPEPGTYPVVDHLMRNAEGGAHGLFRVGVR
;
A
#
# COMPACT_ATOMS: atom_id res chain seq x y z
N MET A 1 61.61 -42.17 -39.80
CA MET A 1 61.19 -42.04 -38.40
C MET A 1 62.43 -41.80 -37.56
N THR A 2 62.56 -40.59 -37.06
CA THR A 2 63.49 -40.19 -35.99
C THR A 2 62.68 -39.28 -35.05
N PRO A 3 62.87 -39.40 -33.73
CA PRO A 3 61.88 -38.91 -32.76
C PRO A 3 62.12 -37.43 -32.46
N VAL A 4 61.05 -36.62 -32.51
CA VAL A 4 61.10 -35.23 -32.05
C VAL A 4 60.89 -35.21 -30.54
N GLU A 5 61.93 -34.78 -29.82
CA GLU A 5 61.92 -34.42 -28.40
C GLU A 5 60.90 -33.31 -28.12
N ILE A 6 60.00 -33.53 -27.16
CA ILE A 6 59.11 -32.49 -26.62
C ILE A 6 59.70 -31.99 -25.31
N SER A 7 60.27 -30.77 -25.34
CA SER A 7 60.68 -30.02 -24.15
C SER A 7 59.54 -29.15 -23.65
N ILE A 8 59.14 -29.32 -22.38
CA ILE A 8 58.12 -28.50 -21.71
C ILE A 8 58.80 -27.23 -21.15
N GLY A 9 58.67 -26.12 -21.88
CA GLY A 9 59.07 -24.80 -21.40
C GLY A 9 58.11 -24.23 -20.35
N LYS A 10 58.66 -23.56 -19.33
CA LYS A 10 57.88 -22.80 -18.32
C LYS A 10 57.13 -21.66 -19.00
N ARG A 11 55.83 -21.57 -18.70
CA ARG A 11 54.90 -20.52 -19.16
C ARG A 11 55.48 -19.12 -18.89
N PRO A 12 55.55 -18.21 -19.87
CA PRO A 12 56.00 -16.85 -19.62
C PRO A 12 55.07 -16.16 -18.59
N PRO A 13 55.59 -15.23 -17.77
CA PRO A 13 54.80 -14.57 -16.74
C PRO A 13 53.61 -13.87 -17.40
N SER A 14 52.42 -14.19 -16.91
CA SER A 14 51.18 -13.57 -17.35
C SER A 14 51.29 -12.06 -17.16
N GLY A 15 51.10 -11.30 -18.24
CA GLY A 15 50.84 -9.87 -18.16
C GLY A 15 49.68 -9.57 -17.21
N PRO A 16 49.52 -8.32 -16.75
CA PRO A 16 48.48 -7.95 -15.79
C PRO A 16 47.14 -8.46 -16.30
N SER A 17 46.52 -9.35 -15.53
CA SER A 17 45.20 -9.89 -15.82
C SER A 17 44.23 -8.73 -15.99
N GLU A 18 43.52 -8.68 -17.11
CA GLU A 18 42.37 -7.79 -17.27
C GLU A 18 41.51 -7.85 -15.99
N PRO A 19 41.05 -6.71 -15.47
CA PRO A 19 40.22 -6.71 -14.27
C PRO A 19 38.98 -7.56 -14.55
N VAL A 20 38.87 -8.68 -13.85
CA VAL A 20 37.68 -9.55 -13.84
C VAL A 20 36.48 -8.66 -13.55
N ARG A 21 35.69 -8.33 -14.59
CA ARG A 21 34.45 -7.56 -14.44
C ARG A 21 33.60 -8.29 -13.40
N ARG A 22 33.45 -7.69 -12.22
CA ARG A 22 32.69 -8.27 -11.11
C ARG A 22 31.26 -8.53 -11.60
N ARG A 23 30.90 -9.81 -11.82
CA ARG A 23 29.51 -10.29 -12.07
C ARG A 23 28.59 -10.09 -10.84
N ALA A 24 29.16 -9.84 -9.66
CA ALA A 24 28.48 -9.82 -8.37
C ALA A 24 27.44 -8.69 -8.11
N PRO A 25 27.55 -7.45 -8.63
CA PRO A 25 26.70 -6.35 -8.14
C PRO A 25 25.27 -6.39 -8.68
N TRP A 26 25.03 -6.91 -9.89
CA TRP A 26 23.68 -7.02 -10.46
C TRP A 26 22.85 -8.10 -9.76
N HIS A 27 23.36 -9.33 -9.70
CA HIS A 27 22.63 -10.45 -9.09
C HIS A 27 22.35 -10.22 -7.61
N LEU A 28 23.27 -9.55 -6.90
CA LEU A 28 23.05 -9.15 -5.51
C LEU A 28 21.89 -8.16 -5.37
N ARG A 29 21.84 -7.09 -6.19
CA ARG A 29 20.74 -6.11 -6.17
C ARG A 29 19.40 -6.73 -6.59
N ALA A 30 19.39 -7.52 -7.64
CA ALA A 30 18.18 -8.15 -8.16
C ALA A 30 17.59 -9.15 -7.16
N ASN A 31 18.42 -9.97 -6.51
CA ASN A 31 17.92 -10.92 -5.50
C ASN A 31 17.56 -10.25 -4.17
N ALA A 32 18.19 -9.13 -3.80
CA ALA A 32 17.76 -8.34 -2.64
C ALA A 32 16.30 -7.89 -2.77
N LEU A 33 15.87 -7.54 -3.99
CA LEU A 33 14.48 -7.17 -4.25
C LEU A 33 13.50 -8.34 -4.03
N VAL A 34 13.86 -9.55 -4.47
CA VAL A 34 13.06 -10.76 -4.21
C VAL A 34 12.93 -11.01 -2.70
N VAL A 35 14.04 -10.91 -1.95
CA VAL A 35 14.03 -11.09 -0.50
C VAL A 35 13.20 -9.99 0.19
N ALA A 36 13.25 -8.75 -0.28
CA ALA A 36 12.42 -7.66 0.23
C ALA A 36 10.92 -7.95 0.04
N TRP A 37 10.49 -8.41 -1.14
CA TRP A 37 9.10 -8.82 -1.37
C TRP A 37 8.66 -10.03 -0.53
N LEU A 38 9.57 -10.98 -0.26
CA LEU A 38 9.29 -12.08 0.66
C LEU A 38 9.12 -11.56 2.10
N GLY A 39 9.93 -10.59 2.52
CA GLY A 39 9.75 -9.89 3.79
C GLY A 39 8.41 -9.17 3.88
N LEU A 40 8.03 -8.45 2.81
CA LEU A 40 6.72 -7.79 2.71
C LEU A 40 5.58 -8.81 2.73
N THR A 41 5.74 -9.98 2.11
CA THR A 41 4.74 -11.05 2.16
C THR A 41 4.49 -11.51 3.59
N VAL A 42 5.56 -11.73 4.37
CA VAL A 42 5.46 -12.09 5.80
C VAL A 42 4.80 -10.96 6.59
N ALA A 43 5.20 -9.71 6.36
CA ALA A 43 4.60 -8.55 7.01
C ALA A 43 3.10 -8.41 6.71
N THR A 44 2.70 -8.56 5.45
CA THR A 44 1.29 -8.53 5.02
C THR A 44 0.48 -9.66 5.67
N ALA A 45 1.04 -10.87 5.76
CA ALA A 45 0.36 -11.97 6.43
C ALA A 45 0.20 -11.75 7.95
N LEU A 46 1.19 -11.13 8.60
CA LEU A 46 1.15 -10.81 10.03
C LEU A 46 0.17 -9.67 10.34
N ALA A 47 0.15 -8.63 9.50
CA ALA A 47 -0.80 -7.53 9.61
C ALA A 47 -2.25 -8.02 9.46
N GLY A 48 -2.45 -9.09 8.66
CA GLY A 48 -3.69 -9.83 8.57
C GLY A 48 -4.88 -8.91 8.32
N GLU A 49 -5.89 -9.02 9.17
CA GLU A 49 -7.16 -8.28 9.06
C GLU A 49 -7.05 -6.75 9.26
N GLY A 50 -5.88 -6.22 9.63
CA GLY A 50 -5.63 -4.78 9.71
C GLY A 50 -5.43 -4.11 8.34
N LEU A 51 -5.29 -4.89 7.26
CA LEU A 51 -5.09 -4.40 5.90
C LEU A 51 -6.40 -4.38 5.08
N PRO A 52 -6.56 -3.45 4.14
CA PRO A 52 -7.66 -3.50 3.17
C PRO A 52 -7.50 -4.74 2.27
N ALA A 53 -8.55 -5.56 2.15
CA ALA A 53 -8.54 -6.77 1.32
C ALA A 53 -7.37 -7.74 1.63
N PRO A 54 -7.26 -8.22 2.88
CA PRO A 54 -6.01 -8.81 3.40
C PRO A 54 -5.56 -10.07 2.64
N ARG A 55 -6.52 -10.91 2.24
CA ARG A 55 -6.25 -12.10 1.42
C ARG A 55 -5.75 -11.73 0.02
N TRP A 56 -6.43 -10.80 -0.63
CA TRP A 56 -6.08 -10.37 -1.99
C TRP A 56 -4.67 -9.75 -2.02
N LEU A 57 -4.36 -8.87 -1.06
CA LEU A 57 -3.04 -8.28 -0.91
C LEU A 57 -1.97 -9.33 -0.66
N LEU A 58 -2.21 -10.27 0.27
CA LEU A 58 -1.24 -11.34 0.55
C LEU A 58 -0.90 -12.14 -0.71
N ILE A 59 -1.92 -12.53 -1.49
CA ILE A 59 -1.74 -13.28 -2.73
C ILE A 59 -0.89 -12.48 -3.72
N HIS A 60 -1.21 -11.22 -3.96
CA HIS A 60 -0.57 -10.42 -5.02
C HIS A 60 0.80 -9.87 -4.61
N VAL A 61 1.01 -9.51 -3.34
CA VAL A 61 2.35 -9.17 -2.82
C VAL A 61 3.30 -10.36 -3.00
N PHE A 62 2.80 -11.58 -2.76
CA PHE A 62 3.60 -12.79 -2.94
C PHE A 62 3.79 -13.17 -4.42
N LEU A 63 2.72 -13.33 -5.19
CA LEU A 63 2.78 -13.82 -6.57
C LEU A 63 3.25 -12.74 -7.56
N LEU A 64 2.65 -11.55 -7.54
CA LEU A 64 3.01 -10.46 -8.45
C LEU A 64 4.28 -9.74 -7.99
N GLY A 65 4.49 -9.58 -6.67
CA GLY A 65 5.73 -9.03 -6.12
C GLY A 65 6.89 -10.02 -6.16
N ALA A 66 6.94 -10.96 -5.21
CA ALA A 66 8.09 -11.83 -5.01
C ALA A 66 8.34 -12.82 -6.17
N VAL A 67 7.31 -13.59 -6.54
CA VAL A 67 7.45 -14.68 -7.52
C VAL A 67 7.69 -14.14 -8.91
N THR A 68 6.91 -13.17 -9.39
CA THR A 68 7.07 -12.60 -10.73
C THR A 68 8.42 -11.90 -10.90
N THR A 69 8.87 -11.15 -9.88
CA THR A 69 10.23 -10.57 -9.85
C THR A 69 11.30 -11.66 -9.96
N ALA A 70 11.18 -12.76 -9.18
CA ALA A 70 12.10 -13.88 -9.25
C ALA A 70 12.10 -14.55 -10.64
N ILE A 71 10.92 -14.79 -11.22
CA ILE A 71 10.79 -15.41 -12.54
C ILE A 71 11.52 -14.59 -13.59
N LEU A 72 11.30 -13.27 -13.67
CA LEU A 72 11.98 -12.41 -14.67
C LEU A 72 13.51 -12.43 -14.53
N ILE A 73 14.01 -12.46 -13.30
CA ILE A 73 15.46 -12.52 -13.03
C ILE A 73 16.03 -13.86 -13.47
N TRP A 74 15.39 -14.95 -13.08
CA TRP A 74 15.92 -16.30 -13.25
C TRP A 74 15.69 -16.85 -14.66
N SER A 75 14.58 -16.56 -15.32
CA SER A 75 14.32 -16.97 -16.71
C SER A 75 15.37 -16.39 -17.67
N GLU A 76 15.75 -15.12 -17.50
CA GLU A 76 16.81 -14.48 -18.27
C GLU A 76 18.18 -15.08 -17.94
N HIS A 77 18.48 -15.26 -16.65
CA HIS A 77 19.72 -15.90 -16.22
C HIS A 77 19.88 -17.30 -16.81
N PHE A 78 18.85 -18.15 -16.70
CA PHE A 78 18.86 -19.50 -17.28
C PHE A 78 18.99 -19.46 -18.79
N THR A 79 18.29 -18.54 -19.47
CA THR A 79 18.41 -18.40 -20.93
C THR A 79 19.85 -18.08 -21.34
N VAL A 80 20.49 -17.13 -20.65
CA VAL A 80 21.89 -16.77 -20.91
C VAL A 80 22.83 -17.95 -20.65
N VAL A 81 22.69 -18.61 -19.50
CA VAL A 81 23.59 -19.71 -19.08
C VAL A 81 23.42 -20.94 -19.97
N LEU A 82 22.17 -21.35 -20.25
CA LEU A 82 21.87 -22.57 -21.00
C LEU A 82 22.21 -22.46 -22.48
N LEU A 83 22.05 -21.26 -23.06
CA LEU A 83 22.38 -21.01 -24.45
C LEU A 83 23.81 -20.55 -24.67
N ARG A 84 24.58 -20.32 -23.59
CA ARG A 84 25.89 -19.66 -23.64
C ARG A 84 25.84 -18.34 -24.43
N ALA A 85 24.72 -17.63 -24.31
CA ALA A 85 24.50 -16.38 -25.02
C ALA A 85 25.31 -15.24 -24.37
N GLN A 86 25.56 -14.17 -25.13
CA GLN A 86 26.12 -12.96 -24.56
C GLN A 86 25.14 -12.37 -23.54
N THR A 87 25.67 -11.98 -22.38
CA THR A 87 24.88 -11.32 -21.32
C THR A 87 24.31 -10.00 -21.86
N PRO A 88 22.98 -9.77 -21.76
CA PRO A 88 22.35 -8.50 -22.10
C PRO A 88 22.93 -7.32 -21.32
N ASP A 89 22.69 -6.10 -21.82
CA ASP A 89 23.00 -4.88 -21.07
C ASP A 89 22.25 -4.89 -19.71
N PRO A 90 22.98 -4.86 -18.57
CA PRO A 90 22.38 -4.82 -17.25
C PRO A 90 21.40 -3.66 -17.03
N ARG A 91 21.56 -2.54 -17.74
CA ARG A 91 20.67 -1.37 -17.64
C ARG A 91 19.26 -1.71 -18.10
N LEU A 92 19.12 -2.40 -19.23
CA LEU A 92 17.81 -2.83 -19.75
C LEU A 92 17.13 -3.87 -18.84
N GLY A 93 17.93 -4.71 -18.18
CA GLY A 93 17.46 -5.60 -17.11
C GLY A 93 16.90 -4.83 -15.93
N LEU A 94 17.65 -3.84 -15.42
CA LEU A 94 17.22 -2.97 -14.32
C LEU A 94 15.97 -2.17 -14.67
N THR A 95 15.87 -1.60 -15.87
CA THR A 95 14.72 -0.82 -16.31
C THR A 95 13.45 -1.67 -16.33
N ARG A 96 13.50 -2.88 -16.94
CA ARG A 96 12.36 -3.81 -16.91
C ARG A 96 11.96 -4.17 -15.49
N LEU A 97 12.93 -4.46 -14.62
CA LEU A 97 12.67 -4.82 -13.24
C LEU A 97 12.04 -3.65 -12.46
N GLY A 98 12.57 -2.44 -12.62
CA GLY A 98 12.04 -1.22 -12.00
C GLY A 98 10.60 -0.92 -12.46
N LEU A 99 10.33 -0.98 -13.76
CA LEU A 99 8.99 -0.78 -14.31
C LEU A 99 7.99 -1.84 -13.82
N LEU A 100 8.39 -3.13 -13.79
CA LEU A 100 7.54 -4.20 -13.25
C LEU A 100 7.15 -3.90 -11.79
N ASN A 101 8.12 -3.48 -10.98
CA ASN A 101 7.91 -3.26 -9.56
C ASN A 101 7.05 -2.01 -9.29
N ALA A 102 7.29 -0.91 -10.02
CA ALA A 102 6.44 0.27 -9.96
C ALA A 102 5.00 -0.06 -10.38
N ALA A 103 4.82 -0.81 -11.47
CA ALA A 103 3.52 -1.26 -11.94
C ALA A 103 2.83 -2.21 -10.94
N THR A 104 3.60 -3.09 -10.29
CA THR A 104 3.08 -3.97 -9.22
C THR A 104 2.57 -3.14 -8.04
N VAL A 105 3.33 -2.14 -7.58
CA VAL A 105 2.88 -1.23 -6.52
C VAL A 105 1.62 -0.47 -6.94
N ALA A 106 1.54 0.00 -8.20
CA ALA A 106 0.35 0.65 -8.72
C ALA A 106 -0.88 -0.29 -8.72
N VAL A 107 -0.73 -1.56 -9.12
CA VAL A 107 -1.81 -2.56 -9.03
C VAL A 107 -2.24 -2.80 -7.59
N LEU A 108 -1.28 -3.01 -6.68
CA LEU A 108 -1.56 -3.26 -5.27
C LEU A 108 -2.28 -2.08 -4.62
N TYR A 109 -1.79 -0.86 -4.84
CA TYR A 109 -2.40 0.36 -4.33
C TYR A 109 -3.79 0.59 -4.95
N GLY A 110 -3.90 0.55 -6.28
CA GLY A 110 -5.14 0.85 -7.00
C GLY A 110 -6.29 -0.10 -6.71
N VAL A 111 -6.03 -1.35 -6.29
CA VAL A 111 -7.10 -2.28 -5.86
C VAL A 111 -7.39 -2.14 -4.36
N ALA A 112 -6.38 -1.86 -3.54
CA ALA A 112 -6.53 -1.87 -2.10
C ALA A 112 -7.04 -0.54 -1.51
N ALA A 113 -6.62 0.60 -2.07
CA ALA A 113 -6.88 1.92 -1.49
C ALA A 113 -7.01 3.06 -2.53
N GLY A 114 -6.50 2.87 -3.74
CA GLY A 114 -6.51 3.87 -4.81
C GLY A 114 -7.67 3.71 -5.79
N PRO A 115 -7.77 4.61 -6.78
CA PRO A 115 -8.73 4.49 -7.86
C PRO A 115 -8.43 3.29 -8.79
N ALA A 116 -9.48 2.63 -9.27
CA ALA A 116 -9.39 1.48 -10.16
C ALA A 116 -8.59 1.74 -11.46
N THR A 117 -8.57 2.99 -11.94
CA THR A 117 -7.78 3.40 -13.11
C THR A 117 -6.28 3.21 -12.92
N ILE A 118 -5.77 3.39 -11.69
CA ILE A 118 -4.36 3.12 -11.37
C ILE A 118 -4.09 1.61 -11.40
N ALA A 119 -5.01 0.78 -10.92
CA ALA A 119 -4.87 -0.67 -10.99
C ALA A 119 -4.87 -1.17 -12.44
N VAL A 120 -5.79 -0.66 -13.27
CA VAL A 120 -5.86 -1.00 -14.69
C VAL A 120 -4.60 -0.55 -15.44
N GLY A 121 -4.15 0.69 -15.21
CA GLY A 121 -2.92 1.21 -15.80
C GLY A 121 -1.69 0.40 -15.37
N GLY A 122 -1.60 0.07 -14.08
CA GLY A 122 -0.56 -0.81 -13.54
C GLY A 122 -0.56 -2.19 -14.20
N ALA A 123 -1.74 -2.82 -14.33
CA ALA A 123 -1.87 -4.12 -14.99
C ALA A 123 -1.43 -4.06 -16.46
N ALA A 124 -1.78 -3.00 -17.19
CA ALA A 124 -1.33 -2.80 -18.57
C ALA A 124 0.20 -2.68 -18.68
N VAL A 125 0.84 -1.97 -17.74
CA VAL A 125 2.30 -1.86 -17.70
C VAL A 125 2.95 -3.20 -17.34
N VAL A 126 2.38 -3.99 -16.41
CA VAL A 126 2.85 -5.36 -16.12
C VAL A 126 2.84 -6.21 -17.39
N VAL A 127 1.72 -6.20 -18.13
CA VAL A 127 1.59 -6.92 -19.40
C VAL A 127 2.66 -6.48 -20.41
N ALA A 128 2.84 -5.17 -20.60
CA ALA A 128 3.83 -4.62 -21.52
C ALA A 128 5.26 -5.05 -21.16
N VAL A 129 5.63 -5.00 -19.88
CA VAL A 129 6.97 -5.38 -19.40
C VAL A 129 7.22 -6.87 -19.60
N VAL A 130 6.22 -7.72 -19.36
CA VAL A 130 6.33 -9.17 -19.51
C VAL A 130 6.42 -9.56 -20.99
N LEU A 131 5.67 -8.91 -21.87
CA LEU A 131 5.81 -9.09 -23.33
C LEU A 131 7.18 -8.62 -23.83
N TRP A 132 7.67 -7.48 -23.34
CA TRP A 132 9.05 -7.05 -23.62
C TRP A 132 10.06 -8.11 -23.15
N HIS A 133 9.87 -8.68 -21.96
CA HIS A 133 10.72 -9.76 -21.46
C HIS A 133 10.68 -11.00 -22.38
N ALA A 134 9.51 -11.45 -22.81
CA ALA A 134 9.38 -12.56 -23.75
C ALA A 134 10.12 -12.30 -25.08
N VAL A 135 9.97 -11.10 -25.65
CA VAL A 135 10.70 -10.68 -26.86
C VAL A 135 12.20 -10.70 -26.64
N ALA A 136 12.68 -10.27 -25.46
CA ALA A 136 14.10 -10.31 -25.12
C ALA A 136 14.63 -11.76 -25.07
N LEU A 137 13.89 -12.69 -24.45
CA LEU A 137 14.26 -14.11 -24.42
C LEU A 137 14.29 -14.72 -25.82
N VAL A 138 13.30 -14.42 -26.68
CA VAL A 138 13.28 -14.89 -28.07
C VAL A 138 14.47 -14.35 -28.85
N ARG A 139 14.81 -13.06 -28.70
CA ARG A 139 15.97 -12.46 -29.35
C ARG A 139 17.28 -13.10 -28.91
N LEU A 140 17.43 -13.40 -27.61
CA LEU A 140 18.59 -14.14 -27.10
C LEU A 140 18.65 -15.54 -27.70
N ALA A 141 17.54 -16.26 -27.75
CA ALA A 141 17.47 -17.60 -28.32
C ALA A 141 17.82 -17.64 -29.81
N ARG A 142 17.37 -16.65 -30.60
CA ARG A 142 17.65 -16.57 -32.04
C ARG A 142 19.12 -16.23 -32.36
N ARG A 143 19.81 -15.52 -31.47
CA ARG A 143 21.21 -15.13 -31.66
C ARG A 143 22.21 -16.17 -31.15
N ALA A 144 21.77 -17.09 -30.29
CA ALA A 144 22.60 -18.16 -29.79
C ALA A 144 22.74 -19.29 -30.82
N LEU A 145 23.89 -19.96 -30.83
CA LEU A 145 24.06 -21.21 -31.59
C LEU A 145 23.06 -22.26 -31.10
N PRO A 146 22.54 -23.15 -31.97
CA PRO A 146 21.57 -24.18 -31.60
C PRO A 146 22.08 -25.04 -30.43
N GLY A 147 21.58 -24.76 -29.23
CA GLY A 147 21.96 -25.45 -28.01
C GLY A 147 21.00 -26.58 -27.67
N ARG A 148 21.50 -27.63 -27.03
CA ARG A 148 20.71 -28.78 -26.51
C ARG A 148 19.53 -28.35 -25.61
N PHE A 149 19.54 -27.14 -25.06
CA PHE A 149 18.59 -26.60 -24.09
C PHE A 149 17.69 -25.46 -24.61
N SER A 150 17.68 -25.20 -25.93
CA SER A 150 16.84 -24.14 -26.53
C SER A 150 15.34 -24.33 -26.28
N HIS A 151 14.89 -25.57 -26.08
CA HIS A 151 13.51 -25.91 -25.77
C HIS A 151 13.02 -25.34 -24.43
N VAL A 152 13.91 -25.10 -23.45
CA VAL A 152 13.55 -24.53 -22.14
C VAL A 152 13.04 -23.09 -22.30
N VAL A 153 13.60 -22.33 -23.24
CA VAL A 153 13.20 -20.94 -23.48
C VAL A 153 11.74 -20.84 -23.95
N ALA A 154 11.25 -21.82 -24.70
CA ALA A 154 9.86 -21.85 -25.15
C ALA A 154 8.87 -21.89 -23.96
N TRP A 155 9.21 -22.59 -22.87
CA TRP A 155 8.39 -22.58 -21.66
C TRP A 155 8.27 -21.19 -21.05
N TYR A 156 9.38 -20.44 -20.95
CA TYR A 156 9.36 -19.08 -20.40
C TYR A 156 8.57 -18.11 -21.28
N VAL A 157 8.65 -18.27 -22.61
CA VAL A 157 7.88 -17.43 -23.54
C VAL A 157 6.38 -17.73 -23.43
N CYS A 158 5.99 -19.01 -23.35
CA CYS A 158 4.60 -19.40 -23.13
C CYS A 158 4.08 -18.95 -21.76
N ALA A 159 4.90 -19.07 -20.71
CA ALA A 159 4.57 -18.55 -19.38
C ALA A 159 4.32 -17.04 -19.42
N ALA A 160 5.17 -16.27 -20.09
CA ALA A 160 4.99 -14.83 -20.25
C ALA A 160 3.70 -14.48 -21.00
N GLY A 161 3.32 -15.27 -22.01
CA GLY A 161 2.00 -15.14 -22.67
C GLY A 161 0.83 -15.42 -21.71
N ALA A 162 0.97 -16.38 -20.81
CA ALA A 162 -0.02 -16.68 -19.79
C ALA A 162 -0.17 -15.53 -18.78
N LEU A 163 0.93 -14.92 -18.31
CA LEU A 163 0.87 -13.72 -17.46
C LEU A 163 0.29 -12.52 -18.21
N ALA A 164 0.56 -12.37 -19.51
CA ALA A 164 -0.07 -11.31 -20.31
C ALA A 164 -1.59 -11.47 -20.34
N ALA A 165 -2.10 -12.68 -20.60
CA ALA A 165 -3.53 -12.99 -20.54
C ALA A 165 -4.08 -12.78 -19.11
N GLY A 166 -3.39 -13.29 -18.10
CA GLY A 166 -3.75 -13.13 -16.69
C GLY A 166 -3.80 -11.67 -16.25
N GLY A 167 -2.86 -10.84 -16.69
CA GLY A 167 -2.81 -9.41 -16.42
C GLY A 167 -3.99 -8.66 -17.06
N VAL A 168 -4.39 -9.02 -18.28
CA VAL A 168 -5.59 -8.48 -18.92
C VAL A 168 -6.85 -8.86 -18.12
N LEU A 169 -7.02 -10.14 -17.76
CA LEU A 169 -8.15 -10.57 -16.93
C LEU A 169 -8.14 -9.88 -15.56
N GLY A 170 -6.97 -9.69 -14.94
CA GLY A 170 -6.82 -8.97 -13.68
C GLY A 170 -7.19 -7.49 -13.79
N GLY A 171 -6.82 -6.83 -14.89
CA GLY A 171 -7.24 -5.47 -15.19
C GLY A 171 -8.76 -5.35 -15.38
N LEU A 172 -9.39 -6.31 -16.06
CA LEU A 172 -10.85 -6.36 -16.20
C LEU A 172 -11.56 -6.54 -14.85
N LEU A 173 -11.03 -7.42 -13.99
CA LEU A 173 -11.54 -7.60 -12.63
C LEU A 173 -11.39 -6.33 -11.79
N ALA A 174 -10.24 -5.65 -11.87
CA ALA A 174 -10.00 -4.38 -11.18
C ALA A 174 -10.92 -3.26 -11.69
N ALA A 175 -11.23 -3.24 -12.98
CA ALA A 175 -12.19 -2.33 -13.59
C ALA A 175 -13.66 -2.69 -13.28
N GLN A 176 -13.92 -3.81 -12.60
CA GLN A 176 -15.25 -4.36 -12.36
C GLN A 176 -16.03 -4.58 -13.67
N ALA A 177 -15.31 -4.95 -14.74
CA ALA A 177 -15.89 -5.17 -16.05
C ALA A 177 -16.62 -6.53 -16.09
N GLY A 178 -17.95 -6.48 -16.26
CA GLY A 178 -18.82 -7.66 -16.30
C GLY A 178 -19.39 -8.02 -14.92
N GLY A 179 -20.71 -8.09 -14.82
CA GLY A 179 -21.43 -8.43 -13.59
C GLY A 179 -21.73 -9.93 -13.45
N GLY A 180 -21.93 -10.36 -12.20
CA GLY A 180 -22.46 -11.68 -11.87
C GLY A 180 -21.56 -12.86 -12.23
N VAL A 181 -22.14 -13.88 -12.86
CA VAL A 181 -21.45 -15.15 -13.17
C VAL A 181 -20.22 -14.93 -14.07
N LEU A 182 -20.23 -13.89 -14.92
CA LEU A 182 -19.07 -13.55 -15.75
C LEU A 182 -17.88 -13.11 -14.89
N HIS A 183 -18.11 -12.40 -13.78
CA HIS A 183 -17.05 -12.01 -12.85
C HIS A 183 -16.39 -13.24 -12.22
N GLU A 184 -17.19 -14.19 -11.70
CA GLU A 184 -16.69 -15.43 -11.11
C GLU A 184 -15.89 -16.29 -12.10
N ARG A 185 -16.37 -16.41 -13.34
CA ARG A 185 -15.67 -17.12 -14.42
C ARG A 185 -14.35 -16.45 -14.78
N THR A 186 -14.34 -15.11 -14.83
CA THR A 186 -13.14 -14.31 -15.10
C THR A 186 -12.13 -14.46 -13.97
N GLN A 187 -12.58 -14.47 -12.70
CA GLN A 187 -11.75 -14.71 -11.54
C GLN A 187 -11.14 -16.11 -11.55
N ALA A 188 -11.93 -17.15 -11.86
CA ALA A 188 -11.43 -18.51 -12.03
C ALA A 188 -10.37 -18.58 -13.14
N ALA A 189 -10.67 -18.05 -14.33
CA ALA A 189 -9.74 -18.04 -15.47
C ALA A 189 -8.45 -17.25 -15.15
N HIS A 190 -8.55 -16.12 -14.45
CA HIS A 190 -7.40 -15.34 -13.98
C HIS A 190 -6.51 -16.15 -13.02
N ALA A 191 -7.10 -16.87 -12.06
CA ALA A 191 -6.35 -17.71 -11.14
C ALA A 191 -5.64 -18.85 -11.88
N GLU A 192 -6.35 -19.58 -12.75
CA GLU A 192 -5.83 -20.72 -13.51
C GLU A 192 -4.66 -20.32 -14.43
N VAL A 193 -4.84 -19.25 -15.21
CA VAL A 193 -3.82 -18.81 -16.18
C VAL A 193 -2.55 -18.31 -15.50
N ASN A 194 -2.65 -17.73 -14.30
CA ASN A 194 -1.47 -17.27 -13.57
C ASN A 194 -0.80 -18.40 -12.77
N LEU A 195 -1.57 -19.28 -12.11
CA LEU A 195 -0.99 -20.36 -11.31
C LEU A 195 -0.41 -21.49 -12.17
N PHE A 196 -1.17 -22.01 -13.14
CA PHE A 196 -0.71 -23.10 -14.00
C PHE A 196 0.00 -22.59 -15.26
N GLY A 197 -0.27 -21.36 -15.70
CA GLY A 197 0.44 -20.75 -16.81
C GLY A 197 1.71 -20.04 -16.37
N TRP A 198 1.60 -18.86 -15.78
CA TRP A 198 2.77 -18.06 -15.42
C TRP A 198 3.73 -18.79 -14.49
N VAL A 199 3.23 -19.28 -13.35
CA VAL A 199 4.07 -19.99 -12.37
C VAL A 199 4.34 -21.42 -12.82
N GLY A 200 3.30 -22.20 -13.13
CA GLY A 200 3.40 -23.62 -13.49
C GLY A 200 4.33 -23.89 -14.69
N LEU A 201 4.12 -23.22 -15.82
CA LEU A 201 4.98 -23.43 -17.00
C LEU A 201 6.42 -22.98 -16.75
N THR A 202 6.63 -21.92 -15.98
CA THR A 202 7.98 -21.49 -15.60
C THR A 202 8.66 -22.57 -14.76
N VAL A 203 7.98 -23.08 -13.74
CA VAL A 203 8.52 -24.12 -12.86
C VAL A 203 8.85 -25.39 -13.66
N LEU A 204 7.91 -25.89 -14.46
CA LEU A 204 8.12 -27.09 -15.29
C LEU A 204 9.30 -26.91 -16.26
N GLY A 205 9.40 -25.74 -16.92
CA GLY A 205 10.52 -25.42 -17.79
C GLY A 205 11.87 -25.38 -17.06
N THR A 206 11.93 -24.74 -15.90
CA THR A 206 13.15 -24.62 -15.10
C THR A 206 13.60 -25.96 -14.53
N LEU A 207 12.66 -26.80 -14.07
CA LEU A 207 12.96 -28.07 -13.41
C LEU A 207 13.77 -29.04 -14.28
N PHE A 208 13.59 -29.04 -15.61
CA PHE A 208 14.40 -29.86 -16.51
C PHE A 208 15.91 -29.66 -16.33
N THR A 209 16.32 -28.47 -15.90
CA THR A 209 17.73 -28.11 -15.72
C THR A 209 18.12 -27.95 -14.26
N LEU A 210 17.26 -27.32 -13.46
CA LEU A 210 17.52 -27.08 -12.04
C LEU A 210 17.52 -28.38 -11.23
N TRP A 211 16.59 -29.29 -11.50
CA TRP A 211 16.43 -30.50 -10.69
C TRP A 211 17.64 -31.44 -10.76
N PRO A 212 18.15 -31.82 -11.96
CA PRO A 212 19.38 -32.60 -12.06
C PRO A 212 20.60 -31.87 -11.49
N THR A 213 20.64 -30.53 -11.59
CA THR A 213 21.74 -29.72 -11.05
C THR A 213 21.77 -29.77 -9.53
N VAL A 214 20.61 -29.62 -8.89
CA VAL A 214 20.47 -29.69 -7.42
C VAL A 214 20.78 -31.10 -6.90
N LEU A 215 20.32 -32.14 -7.60
CA LEU A 215 20.62 -33.54 -7.25
C LEU A 215 22.05 -33.97 -7.63
N ARG A 216 22.75 -33.17 -8.44
CA ARG A 216 24.07 -33.50 -9.02
C ARG A 216 24.04 -34.81 -9.83
N THR A 217 23.04 -34.95 -10.70
CA THR A 217 22.88 -36.07 -11.63
C THR A 217 23.10 -35.61 -13.07
N ARG A 218 23.41 -36.55 -13.97
CA ARG A 218 23.45 -36.25 -15.41
C ARG A 218 22.04 -36.01 -15.93
N LEU A 219 21.92 -35.14 -16.93
CA LEU A 219 20.67 -34.91 -17.64
C LEU A 219 20.32 -36.13 -18.51
N SER A 220 19.08 -36.61 -18.40
CA SER A 220 18.57 -37.73 -19.20
C SER A 220 18.50 -37.34 -20.69
N GLU A 221 18.80 -38.28 -21.59
CA GLU A 221 18.63 -38.09 -23.03
C GLU A 221 17.14 -37.94 -23.43
N ARG A 222 16.21 -38.40 -22.58
CA ARG A 222 14.76 -38.26 -22.79
C ARG A 222 14.25 -36.84 -22.53
N THR A 223 15.02 -36.00 -21.83
CA THR A 223 14.65 -34.64 -21.41
C THR A 223 14.10 -33.80 -22.57
N ARG A 224 14.74 -33.83 -23.74
CA ARG A 224 14.30 -33.06 -24.91
C ARG A 224 12.92 -33.49 -25.41
N ARG A 225 12.68 -34.81 -25.51
CA ARG A 225 11.39 -35.35 -25.97
C ARG A 225 10.29 -35.10 -24.93
N ALA A 226 10.59 -35.33 -23.66
CA ALA A 226 9.69 -35.07 -22.54
C ALA A 226 9.30 -33.58 -22.47
N SER A 227 10.26 -32.67 -22.58
CA SER A 227 9.98 -31.23 -22.63
C SER A 227 9.12 -30.84 -23.82
N ALA A 228 9.42 -31.35 -25.02
CA ALA A 228 8.64 -30.99 -26.21
C ALA A 228 7.19 -31.50 -26.10
N MET A 229 7.01 -32.72 -25.61
CA MET A 229 5.68 -33.30 -25.36
C MET A 229 4.94 -32.53 -24.27
N GLY A 230 5.60 -32.25 -23.14
CA GLY A 230 5.04 -31.49 -22.04
C GLY A 230 4.47 -30.16 -22.51
N LEU A 231 5.27 -29.36 -23.23
CA LEU A 231 4.83 -28.05 -23.72
C LEU A 231 3.68 -28.14 -24.74
N ARG A 232 3.70 -29.14 -25.63
CA ARG A 232 2.64 -29.37 -26.64
C ARG A 232 1.30 -29.75 -26.01
N LEU A 233 1.30 -30.23 -24.77
CA LEU A 233 0.08 -30.62 -24.05
C LEU A 233 -0.33 -29.54 -23.05
N THR A 234 0.61 -29.01 -22.25
CA THR A 234 0.29 -28.02 -21.21
C THR A 234 -0.22 -26.71 -21.76
N VAL A 235 0.33 -26.20 -22.88
CA VAL A 235 -0.11 -24.91 -23.44
C VAL A 235 -1.53 -24.99 -24.01
N PRO A 236 -1.86 -25.91 -24.93
CA PRO A 236 -3.25 -26.06 -25.38
C PRO A 236 -4.21 -26.45 -24.26
N GLY A 237 -3.76 -27.31 -23.33
CA GLY A 237 -4.57 -27.69 -22.16
C GLY A 237 -4.95 -26.48 -21.30
N LEU A 238 -3.99 -25.58 -21.03
CA LEU A 238 -4.24 -24.33 -20.32
C LEU A 238 -5.19 -23.40 -21.09
N THR A 239 -5.03 -23.28 -22.41
CA THR A 239 -5.93 -22.46 -23.24
C THR A 239 -7.36 -22.99 -23.24
N LEU A 240 -7.55 -24.32 -23.32
CA LEU A 240 -8.86 -24.95 -23.23
C LEU A 240 -9.48 -24.80 -21.84
N LEU A 241 -8.66 -24.92 -20.78
CA LEU A 241 -9.08 -24.69 -19.40
C LEU A 241 -9.62 -23.27 -19.20
N THR A 242 -8.82 -22.25 -19.53
CA THR A 242 -9.17 -20.85 -19.28
C THR A 242 -10.27 -20.37 -20.21
N GLY A 243 -10.19 -20.72 -21.51
CA GLY A 243 -11.22 -20.40 -22.48
C GLY A 243 -12.56 -21.07 -22.14
N GLY A 244 -12.53 -22.36 -21.79
CA GLY A 244 -13.72 -23.11 -21.37
C GLY A 244 -14.39 -22.51 -20.13
N LEU A 245 -13.62 -22.03 -19.15
CA LEU A 245 -14.18 -21.32 -17.99
C LEU A 245 -14.83 -19.99 -18.39
N LEU A 246 -14.18 -19.19 -19.24
CA LEU A 246 -14.69 -17.88 -19.68
C LEU A 246 -15.99 -17.98 -20.48
N VAL A 247 -16.11 -18.98 -21.37
CA VAL A 247 -17.28 -19.16 -22.25
C VAL A 247 -18.30 -20.18 -21.74
N ASP A 248 -18.22 -20.57 -20.47
CA ASP A 248 -19.16 -21.52 -19.82
C ASP A 248 -19.17 -22.96 -20.36
N LEU A 249 -18.05 -23.42 -20.91
CA LEU A 249 -17.91 -24.77 -21.43
C LEU A 249 -17.14 -25.64 -20.43
N ARG A 250 -17.81 -26.07 -19.35
CA ARG A 250 -17.21 -26.88 -18.27
C ARG A 250 -16.43 -28.09 -18.77
N TRP A 251 -16.98 -28.84 -19.72
CA TRP A 251 -16.33 -30.06 -20.23
C TRP A 251 -15.12 -29.76 -21.12
N VAL A 252 -15.11 -28.61 -21.80
CA VAL A 252 -13.91 -28.12 -22.50
C VAL A 252 -12.84 -27.75 -21.48
N ALA A 253 -13.23 -27.08 -20.38
CA ALA A 253 -12.31 -26.75 -19.31
C ALA A 253 -11.70 -27.99 -18.64
N ALA A 254 -12.53 -29.00 -18.35
CA ALA A 254 -12.10 -30.29 -17.80
C ALA A 254 -11.16 -31.04 -18.75
N ALA A 255 -11.49 -31.11 -20.06
CA ALA A 255 -10.62 -31.72 -21.06
C ALA A 255 -9.28 -30.99 -21.17
N GLY A 256 -9.30 -29.65 -21.07
CA GLY A 256 -8.10 -28.82 -21.00
C GLY A 256 -7.21 -29.17 -19.82
N LEU A 257 -7.80 -29.32 -18.62
CA LEU A 257 -7.08 -29.66 -17.41
C LEU A 257 -6.51 -31.09 -17.42
N VAL A 258 -7.24 -32.07 -17.97
CA VAL A 258 -6.72 -33.43 -18.21
C VAL A 258 -5.54 -33.40 -19.18
N THR A 259 -5.64 -32.62 -20.25
CA THR A 259 -4.55 -32.44 -21.22
C THR A 259 -3.33 -31.78 -20.55
N TYR A 260 -3.56 -30.78 -19.69
CA TYR A 260 -2.51 -30.15 -18.91
C TYR A 260 -1.83 -31.14 -17.94
N ALA A 261 -2.60 -31.97 -17.26
CA ALA A 261 -2.09 -33.01 -16.36
C ALA A 261 -1.27 -34.08 -17.11
N ALA A 262 -1.71 -34.50 -18.30
CA ALA A 262 -0.93 -35.41 -19.14
C ALA A 262 0.41 -34.77 -19.57
N GLY A 263 0.40 -33.48 -19.93
CA GLY A 263 1.62 -32.74 -20.25
C GLY A 263 2.59 -32.61 -19.08
N THR A 264 2.05 -32.38 -17.88
CA THR A 264 2.81 -32.31 -16.64
C THR A 264 3.44 -33.67 -16.30
N ALA A 265 2.65 -34.75 -16.33
CA ALA A 265 3.16 -36.10 -16.10
C ALA A 265 4.28 -36.46 -17.09
N ALA A 266 4.14 -36.11 -18.38
CA ALA A 266 5.17 -36.29 -19.39
C ALA A 266 6.45 -35.48 -19.06
N ALA A 267 6.30 -34.26 -18.54
CA ALA A 267 7.41 -33.41 -18.14
C ALA A 267 8.15 -33.95 -16.91
N LEU A 268 7.45 -34.60 -15.96
CA LEU A 268 8.04 -35.14 -14.73
C LEU A 268 8.83 -36.44 -14.91
N VAL A 269 8.62 -37.21 -16.00
CA VAL A 269 9.34 -38.48 -16.24
C VAL A 269 10.86 -38.38 -16.07
N PRO A 270 11.59 -37.48 -16.77
CA PRO A 270 13.04 -37.36 -16.59
C PRO A 270 13.45 -36.88 -15.19
N LEU A 271 12.57 -36.21 -14.43
CA LEU A 271 12.86 -35.76 -13.07
C LEU A 271 12.79 -36.94 -12.09
N VAL A 272 11.84 -37.86 -12.29
CA VAL A 272 11.76 -39.11 -11.52
C VAL A 272 12.97 -40.00 -11.80
N GLU A 273 13.45 -40.07 -13.05
CA GLU A 273 14.70 -40.74 -13.40
C GLU A 273 15.89 -40.15 -12.63
N ALA A 274 15.98 -38.83 -12.52
CA ALA A 274 17.03 -38.15 -11.75
C ALA A 274 16.98 -38.50 -10.25
N VAL A 275 15.79 -38.55 -9.65
CA VAL A 275 15.60 -38.97 -8.24
C VAL A 275 16.01 -40.41 -8.01
N ARG A 276 15.68 -41.31 -8.94
CA ARG A 276 16.09 -42.72 -8.88
C ARG A 276 17.61 -42.86 -9.00
N ALA A 277 18.26 -42.02 -9.80
CA ALA A 277 19.72 -42.01 -9.93
C ALA A 277 20.41 -41.49 -8.67
N ARG A 278 19.88 -40.46 -8.02
CA ARG A 278 20.38 -39.97 -6.73
C ARG A 278 19.27 -39.35 -5.90
N ARG A 279 19.08 -39.91 -4.70
CA ARG A 279 18.05 -39.43 -3.76
C ARG A 279 18.33 -37.98 -3.31
N PRO A 280 17.27 -37.19 -3.04
CA PRO A 280 17.38 -35.87 -2.44
C PRO A 280 18.21 -35.91 -1.15
N HIS A 281 19.22 -35.05 -1.05
CA HIS A 281 20.17 -35.04 0.07
C HIS A 281 20.51 -33.63 0.57
N THR A 282 19.92 -32.59 -0.02
CA THR A 282 20.10 -31.18 0.36
C THR A 282 18.76 -30.57 0.69
N GLY A 283 18.76 -29.46 1.44
CA GLY A 283 17.53 -28.74 1.75
C GLY A 283 16.83 -28.26 0.47
N ALA A 284 17.60 -27.72 -0.48
CA ALA A 284 17.10 -27.31 -1.79
C ALA A 284 16.36 -28.44 -2.52
N ALA A 285 16.93 -29.66 -2.55
CA ALA A 285 16.32 -30.81 -3.23
C ALA A 285 15.00 -31.22 -2.58
N TRP A 286 14.97 -31.31 -1.25
CA TRP A 286 13.76 -31.71 -0.53
C TRP A 286 12.64 -30.68 -0.63
N THR A 287 12.96 -29.39 -0.48
CA THR A 287 11.96 -28.31 -0.59
C THR A 287 11.42 -28.19 -2.02
N LEU A 288 12.27 -28.25 -3.04
CA LEU A 288 11.81 -28.28 -4.44
C LEU A 288 10.93 -29.49 -4.74
N GLY A 289 11.35 -30.69 -4.30
CA GLY A 289 10.60 -31.92 -4.52
C GLY A 289 9.23 -31.89 -3.87
N ALA A 290 9.15 -31.45 -2.61
CA ALA A 290 7.88 -31.30 -1.90
C ALA A 290 6.96 -30.27 -2.59
N GLY A 291 7.50 -29.16 -3.08
CA GLY A 291 6.74 -28.20 -3.90
C GLY A 291 6.13 -28.83 -5.15
N VAL A 292 6.88 -29.67 -5.88
CA VAL A 292 6.37 -30.41 -7.04
C VAL A 292 5.27 -31.41 -6.65
N VAL A 293 5.40 -32.10 -5.51
CA VAL A 293 4.32 -32.98 -5.02
C VAL A 293 3.05 -32.19 -4.74
N TRP A 294 3.16 -31.02 -4.09
CA TRP A 294 2.00 -30.16 -3.86
C TRP A 294 1.40 -29.60 -5.15
N PHE A 295 2.20 -29.35 -6.18
CA PHE A 295 1.71 -28.98 -7.51
C PHE A 295 0.81 -30.06 -8.10
N GLU A 296 1.23 -31.33 -8.06
CA GLU A 296 0.40 -32.45 -8.54
C GLU A 296 -0.88 -32.62 -7.72
N ILE A 297 -0.79 -32.48 -6.39
CA ILE A 297 -1.98 -32.53 -5.51
C ILE A 297 -2.95 -31.40 -5.88
N ALA A 298 -2.46 -30.17 -6.04
CA ALA A 298 -3.27 -29.04 -6.44
C ALA A 298 -3.94 -29.28 -7.81
N LEU A 299 -3.23 -29.88 -8.76
CA LEU A 299 -3.75 -30.19 -10.09
C LEU A 299 -4.87 -31.22 -10.04
N VAL A 300 -4.71 -32.29 -9.24
CA VAL A 300 -5.75 -33.31 -9.04
C VAL A 300 -6.98 -32.72 -8.36
N VAL A 301 -6.80 -31.93 -7.31
CA VAL A 301 -7.91 -31.29 -6.59
C VAL A 301 -8.64 -30.30 -7.49
N ASN A 302 -7.91 -29.52 -8.30
CA ASN A 302 -8.51 -28.63 -9.29
C ASN A 302 -9.34 -29.42 -10.32
N ALA A 303 -8.86 -30.58 -10.78
CA ALA A 303 -9.59 -31.42 -11.71
C ALA A 303 -10.93 -31.90 -11.14
N VAL A 304 -10.93 -32.29 -9.86
CA VAL A 304 -12.18 -32.64 -9.16
C VAL A 304 -13.12 -31.44 -9.10
N ILE A 305 -12.62 -30.26 -8.77
CA ILE A 305 -13.45 -29.04 -8.69
C ILE A 305 -14.06 -28.68 -10.04
N VAL A 306 -13.26 -28.58 -11.11
CA VAL A 306 -13.73 -28.17 -12.44
C VAL A 306 -14.74 -29.18 -13.00
N VAL A 307 -14.58 -30.47 -12.72
CA VAL A 307 -15.53 -31.50 -13.16
C VAL A 307 -16.84 -31.46 -12.36
N THR A 308 -16.76 -31.26 -11.04
CA THR A 308 -17.92 -31.38 -10.15
C THR A 308 -18.73 -30.09 -10.00
N ARG A 309 -18.13 -28.92 -10.25
CA ARG A 309 -18.77 -27.62 -10.02
C ARG A 309 -19.19 -26.94 -11.33
N PRO A 310 -20.29 -26.16 -11.34
CA PRO A 310 -20.56 -25.21 -12.41
C PRO A 310 -19.40 -24.21 -12.58
N THR A 311 -19.18 -23.71 -13.80
CA THR A 311 -18.06 -22.79 -14.10
C THR A 311 -18.05 -21.53 -13.24
N GLY A 312 -19.24 -21.01 -12.89
CA GLY A 312 -19.43 -19.85 -12.00
C GLY A 312 -19.16 -20.12 -10.52
N GLU A 313 -18.98 -21.37 -10.11
CA GLU A 313 -18.68 -21.74 -8.72
C GLU A 313 -17.20 -22.16 -8.52
N VAL A 314 -16.45 -22.34 -9.61
CA VAL A 314 -15.06 -22.83 -9.57
C VAL A 314 -14.16 -21.91 -8.74
N ALA A 315 -14.25 -20.59 -8.94
CA ALA A 315 -13.45 -19.62 -8.19
C ALA A 315 -13.67 -19.76 -6.67
N GLY A 316 -14.92 -19.85 -6.24
CA GLY A 316 -15.27 -20.03 -4.83
C GLY A 316 -14.86 -21.37 -4.25
N ALA A 317 -14.85 -22.43 -5.05
CA ALA A 317 -14.38 -23.75 -4.64
C ALA A 317 -12.85 -23.84 -4.51
N LEU A 318 -12.11 -23.03 -5.28
CA LEU A 318 -10.64 -22.95 -5.23
C LEU A 318 -10.14 -22.09 -4.06
N GLU A 319 -10.91 -21.08 -3.63
CA GLU A 319 -10.51 -20.13 -2.59
C GLU A 319 -9.98 -20.79 -1.30
N PRO A 320 -10.65 -21.79 -0.69
CA PRO A 320 -10.14 -22.42 0.53
C PRO A 320 -8.82 -23.17 0.33
N LEU A 321 -8.51 -23.56 -0.90
CA LEU A 321 -7.33 -24.34 -1.25
C LEU A 321 -6.12 -23.48 -1.63
N LEU A 322 -6.31 -22.17 -1.78
CA LEU A 322 -5.22 -21.26 -2.12
C LEU A 322 -4.02 -21.37 -1.17
N PRO A 323 -4.17 -21.46 0.17
CA PRO A 323 -3.03 -21.64 1.07
C PRO A 323 -2.20 -22.88 0.75
N LEU A 324 -2.82 -23.98 0.31
CA LEU A 324 -2.13 -25.19 -0.13
C LEU A 324 -1.31 -24.94 -1.40
N VAL A 325 -1.86 -24.22 -2.37
CA VAL A 325 -1.13 -23.86 -3.60
C VAL A 325 0.00 -22.87 -3.30
N LEU A 326 -0.25 -21.83 -2.52
CA LEU A 326 0.72 -20.78 -2.24
C LEU A 326 1.84 -21.27 -1.33
N ALA A 327 1.52 -21.87 -0.19
CA ALA A 327 2.52 -22.31 0.79
C ALA A 327 3.07 -23.71 0.46
N GLY A 328 2.24 -24.63 -0.03
CA GLY A 328 2.66 -25.99 -0.38
C GLY A 328 3.47 -26.05 -1.68
N PHE A 329 2.98 -25.40 -2.75
CA PHE A 329 3.65 -25.42 -4.05
C PHE A 329 4.56 -24.19 -4.25
N VAL A 330 4.00 -23.01 -4.42
CA VAL A 330 4.74 -21.85 -4.97
C VAL A 330 5.87 -21.40 -4.04
N ALA A 331 5.61 -21.27 -2.73
CA ALA A 331 6.61 -20.89 -1.74
C ALA A 331 7.73 -21.91 -1.65
N GLN A 332 7.40 -23.21 -1.58
CA GLN A 332 8.43 -24.26 -1.50
C GLN A 332 9.30 -24.28 -2.76
N VAL A 333 8.73 -24.11 -3.95
CA VAL A 333 9.53 -24.04 -5.18
C VAL A 333 10.43 -22.81 -5.20
N LEU A 334 9.93 -21.64 -4.82
CA LEU A 334 10.73 -20.42 -4.77
C LEU A 334 11.85 -20.51 -3.74
N LEU A 335 11.54 -20.90 -2.50
CA LEU A 335 12.51 -21.05 -1.42
C LEU A 335 13.55 -22.13 -1.75
N GLY A 336 13.11 -23.29 -2.23
CA GLY A 336 13.98 -24.38 -2.66
C GLY A 336 14.91 -23.98 -3.81
N SER A 337 14.41 -23.20 -4.77
CA SER A 337 15.23 -22.64 -5.85
C SER A 337 16.28 -21.68 -5.30
N LEU A 338 15.90 -20.75 -4.42
CA LEU A 338 16.80 -19.77 -3.84
C LEU A 338 17.86 -20.39 -2.92
N LEU A 339 17.54 -21.48 -2.20
CA LEU A 339 18.54 -22.25 -1.41
C LEU A 339 19.74 -22.68 -2.26
N HIS A 340 19.52 -22.99 -3.54
CA HIS A 340 20.59 -23.40 -4.46
C HIS A 340 21.14 -22.24 -5.29
N LEU A 341 20.26 -21.43 -5.86
CA LEU A 341 20.62 -20.43 -6.85
C LEU A 341 21.27 -19.20 -6.23
N LEU A 342 20.85 -18.79 -5.03
CA LEU A 342 21.40 -17.61 -4.38
C LEU A 342 22.91 -17.76 -4.08
N PRO A 343 23.40 -18.85 -3.46
CA PRO A 343 24.83 -19.08 -3.31
C PRO A 343 25.58 -19.14 -4.65
N ALA A 344 24.96 -19.67 -5.71
CA ALA A 344 25.60 -19.84 -7.02
C ALA A 344 25.93 -18.49 -7.68
N VAL A 345 25.03 -17.51 -7.59
CA VAL A 345 25.20 -16.20 -8.27
C VAL A 345 25.99 -15.18 -7.47
N LEU A 346 26.18 -15.39 -6.16
CA LEU A 346 27.00 -14.52 -5.31
C LEU A 346 28.52 -14.67 -5.58
N GLY A 347 28.93 -15.75 -6.24
CA GLY A 347 30.31 -15.97 -6.68
C GLY A 347 31.29 -16.23 -5.52
N GLY A 348 32.59 -16.08 -5.79
CA GLY A 348 33.63 -16.23 -4.78
C GLY A 348 34.20 -17.66 -4.62
N GLY A 349 33.93 -18.54 -5.58
CA GLY A 349 34.51 -19.89 -5.64
C GLY A 349 33.78 -20.94 -4.76
N PRO A 350 34.23 -22.22 -4.81
CA PRO A 350 33.54 -23.33 -4.16
C PRO A 350 33.45 -23.22 -2.62
N ALA A 351 34.43 -22.59 -1.97
CA ALA A 351 34.43 -22.40 -0.53
C ALA A 351 33.30 -21.44 -0.09
N ARG A 352 33.23 -20.25 -0.69
CA ARG A 352 32.15 -19.28 -0.40
C ARG A 352 30.77 -19.78 -0.80
N PHE A 353 30.68 -20.57 -1.88
CA PHE A 353 29.44 -21.27 -2.22
C PHE A 353 28.97 -22.16 -1.07
N LYS A 354 29.87 -23.00 -0.51
CA LYS A 354 29.56 -23.88 0.61
C LYS A 354 29.17 -23.10 1.87
N GLU A 355 29.86 -22.00 2.19
CA GLU A 355 29.55 -21.16 3.34
C GLU A 355 28.17 -20.48 3.24
N ASN A 356 27.86 -19.92 2.07
CA ASN A 356 26.56 -19.30 1.79
C ASN A 356 25.44 -20.34 1.82
N ALA A 357 25.66 -21.50 1.19
CA ALA A 357 24.71 -22.61 1.22
C ALA A 357 24.48 -23.12 2.66
N ALA A 358 25.55 -23.31 3.44
CA ALA A 358 25.44 -23.75 4.83
C ALA A 358 24.68 -22.74 5.71
N THR A 359 24.81 -21.45 5.44
CA THR A 359 24.03 -20.40 6.13
C THR A 359 22.54 -20.52 5.81
N LEU A 360 22.20 -20.61 4.52
CA LEU A 360 20.82 -20.74 4.06
C LEU A 360 20.17 -22.06 4.52
N GLU A 361 20.91 -23.16 4.55
CA GLU A 361 20.40 -24.48 4.94
C GLU A 361 20.20 -24.64 6.45
N ARG A 362 20.58 -23.68 7.31
CA ARG A 362 20.33 -23.79 8.76
C ARG A 362 18.85 -24.04 9.06
N GLY A 363 18.54 -25.13 9.76
CA GLY A 363 17.17 -25.48 10.16
C GLY A 363 16.24 -25.86 9.00
N TRP A 364 16.78 -26.24 7.83
CA TRP A 364 15.96 -26.53 6.65
C TRP A 364 14.95 -27.67 6.88
N THR A 365 15.28 -28.69 7.67
CA THR A 365 14.39 -29.83 7.97
C THR A 365 13.17 -29.38 8.77
N VAL A 366 13.38 -28.56 9.80
CA VAL A 366 12.30 -27.98 10.62
C VAL A 366 11.41 -27.09 9.76
N ARG A 367 12.01 -26.22 8.94
CA ARG A 367 11.27 -25.35 8.02
C ARG A 367 10.42 -26.13 7.01
N LEU A 368 10.99 -27.18 6.44
CA LEU A 368 10.29 -28.05 5.48
C LEU A 368 9.11 -28.76 6.15
N ALA A 369 9.32 -29.34 7.33
CA ALA A 369 8.27 -29.97 8.10
C ALA A 369 7.15 -28.97 8.44
N ALA A 370 7.52 -27.77 8.89
CA ALA A 370 6.57 -26.70 9.21
C ALA A 370 5.71 -26.30 7.99
N PHE A 371 6.29 -26.12 6.80
CA PHE A 371 5.51 -25.84 5.59
C PHE A 371 4.56 -26.99 5.22
N ASN A 372 5.02 -28.24 5.29
CA ASN A 372 4.22 -29.40 4.89
C ASN A 372 3.12 -29.76 5.91
N LEU A 373 3.32 -29.42 7.18
CA LEU A 373 2.28 -29.53 8.22
C LEU A 373 1.33 -28.34 8.18
N GLY A 374 1.85 -27.13 7.97
CA GLY A 374 1.05 -25.91 8.00
C GLY A 374 0.12 -25.76 6.81
N ALA A 375 0.56 -26.08 5.58
CA ALA A 375 -0.26 -25.89 4.38
C ALA A 375 -1.61 -26.65 4.41
N PRO A 376 -1.68 -27.94 4.81
CA PRO A 376 -2.95 -28.65 4.98
C PRO A 376 -3.83 -28.05 6.07
N LEU A 377 -3.25 -27.64 7.21
CA LEU A 377 -4.00 -27.02 8.32
C LEU A 377 -4.66 -25.69 7.91
N LEU A 378 -4.12 -25.02 6.90
CA LEU A 378 -4.67 -23.78 6.35
C LEU A 378 -5.76 -24.01 5.29
N ALA A 379 -5.75 -25.18 4.63
CA ALA A 379 -6.67 -25.47 3.52
C ALA A 379 -7.86 -26.35 3.93
N LEU A 380 -7.69 -27.18 4.96
CA LEU A 380 -8.75 -28.08 5.44
C LEU A 380 -9.68 -27.35 6.44
N PRO A 381 -10.96 -27.76 6.51
CA PRO A 381 -11.92 -27.19 7.47
C PRO A 381 -11.64 -27.70 8.89
N VAL A 382 -10.56 -27.20 9.50
CA VAL A 382 -10.12 -27.55 10.86
C VAL A 382 -10.50 -26.46 11.88
N PRO A 383 -10.59 -26.79 13.19
CA PRO A 383 -10.83 -25.81 14.24
C PRO A 383 -9.81 -24.65 14.26
N ARG A 384 -10.27 -23.46 14.67
CA ARG A 384 -9.47 -22.21 14.69
C ARG A 384 -8.06 -22.35 15.31
N PRO A 385 -7.84 -23.06 16.44
CA PRO A 385 -6.50 -23.23 17.00
C PRO A 385 -5.53 -23.93 16.04
N LEU A 386 -6.02 -24.90 15.26
CA LEU A 386 -5.23 -25.62 14.27
C LEU A 386 -4.94 -24.75 13.05
N THR A 387 -5.89 -23.90 12.64
CA THR A 387 -5.63 -22.89 11.59
C THR A 387 -4.57 -21.87 12.04
N LEU A 388 -4.62 -21.41 13.29
CA LEU A 388 -3.61 -20.50 13.86
C LEU A 388 -2.24 -21.17 13.94
N LEU A 389 -2.18 -22.45 14.33
CA LEU A 389 -0.96 -23.25 14.28
C LEU A 389 -0.43 -23.36 12.85
N GLY A 390 -1.31 -23.60 11.86
CA GLY A 390 -0.94 -23.63 10.46
C GLY A 390 -0.28 -22.32 10.01
N TRP A 391 -0.86 -21.18 10.36
CA TRP A 391 -0.28 -19.86 10.08
C TRP A 391 1.06 -19.68 10.78
N ALA A 392 1.17 -20.01 12.07
CA ALA A 392 2.40 -19.90 12.83
C ALA A 392 3.54 -20.72 12.20
N LEU A 393 3.27 -21.96 11.78
CA LEU A 393 4.26 -22.84 11.14
C LEU A 393 4.75 -22.27 9.79
N VAL A 394 3.82 -21.84 8.93
CA VAL A 394 4.15 -21.28 7.60
C VAL A 394 4.92 -19.97 7.75
N LEU A 395 4.45 -19.05 8.60
CA LEU A 395 5.06 -17.73 8.76
C LEU A 395 6.41 -17.79 9.46
N ALA A 396 6.56 -18.59 10.52
CA ALA A 396 7.86 -18.77 11.17
C ALA A 396 8.89 -19.35 10.21
N SER A 397 8.49 -20.32 9.38
CA SER A 397 9.36 -20.92 8.38
C SER A 397 9.77 -19.93 7.28
N GLY A 398 8.81 -19.18 6.74
CA GLY A 398 9.07 -18.13 5.75
C GLY A 398 9.95 -17.01 6.28
N ALA A 399 9.65 -16.48 7.48
CA ALA A 399 10.42 -15.43 8.13
C ALA A 399 11.87 -15.87 8.40
N ALA A 400 12.06 -17.09 8.91
CA ALA A 400 13.40 -17.64 9.14
C ALA A 400 14.20 -17.73 7.84
N PHE A 401 13.58 -18.12 6.72
CA PHE A 401 14.25 -18.12 5.42
C PHE A 401 14.64 -16.69 4.98
N VAL A 402 13.72 -15.72 5.10
CA VAL A 402 13.98 -14.32 4.74
C VAL A 402 15.18 -13.77 5.52
N VAL A 403 15.25 -14.02 6.82
CA VAL A 403 16.38 -13.60 7.68
C VAL A 403 17.69 -14.21 7.18
N LEU A 404 17.73 -15.52 6.91
CA LEU A 404 18.95 -16.18 6.43
C LEU A 404 19.37 -15.68 5.03
N ALA A 405 18.41 -15.42 4.15
CA ALA A 405 18.67 -14.86 2.84
C ALA A 405 19.23 -13.43 2.92
N ALA A 406 18.66 -12.59 3.78
CA ALA A 406 19.14 -11.24 4.05
C ALA A 406 20.57 -11.26 4.62
N VAL A 407 20.84 -12.11 5.62
CA VAL A 407 22.20 -12.28 6.19
C VAL A 407 23.20 -12.72 5.12
N THR A 408 22.81 -13.64 4.23
CA THR A 408 23.68 -14.13 3.15
C THR A 408 23.99 -13.02 2.14
N LEU A 409 22.99 -12.21 1.77
CA LEU A 409 23.17 -11.05 0.90
C LEU A 409 24.05 -9.96 1.53
N LEU A 410 23.84 -9.65 2.81
CA LEU A 410 24.62 -8.65 3.54
C LEU A 410 26.09 -9.06 3.64
N ARG A 411 26.38 -10.33 3.96
CA ARG A 411 27.75 -10.87 3.97
C ARG A 411 28.41 -10.81 2.60
N ALA A 412 27.67 -11.07 1.54
CA ALA A 412 28.18 -10.98 0.17
C ALA A 412 28.42 -9.52 -0.27
N ALA A 413 27.73 -8.55 0.34
CA ALA A 413 27.91 -7.13 0.07
C ALA A 413 29.16 -6.53 0.76
N THR A 414 29.59 -7.08 1.90
CA THR A 414 30.77 -6.63 2.65
C THR A 414 32.08 -7.20 2.06
N PRO A 415 33.04 -6.37 1.59
CA PRO A 415 34.32 -6.85 1.08
C PRO A 415 35.27 -7.31 2.21
N ALA A 416 36.14 -8.30 1.93
CA ALA A 416 37.12 -8.85 2.87
C ALA A 416 38.38 -7.98 3.07
N THR A 417 38.38 -6.73 2.61
CA THR A 417 39.49 -5.77 2.76
C THR A 417 38.94 -4.42 3.19
N PRO A 418 39.50 -3.80 4.26
CA PRO A 418 39.02 -2.51 4.75
C PRO A 418 39.42 -1.40 3.77
N GLY A 419 38.41 -0.74 3.21
CA GLY A 419 38.54 0.37 2.27
C GLY A 419 37.16 0.99 2.05
N VAL A 420 37.00 2.21 2.56
CA VAL A 420 35.73 2.93 2.66
C VAL A 420 35.01 2.99 1.31
N ARG A 421 33.81 2.42 1.23
CA ARG A 421 32.83 2.74 0.19
C ARG A 421 31.51 3.10 0.86
N ARG A 422 31.04 4.32 0.62
CA ARG A 422 29.72 4.79 1.04
C ARG A 422 28.64 3.89 0.41
N PRO A 423 27.60 3.48 1.17
CA PRO A 423 26.48 2.75 0.60
C PRO A 423 25.74 3.62 -0.42
N SER A 424 25.27 3.01 -1.50
CA SER A 424 24.43 3.67 -2.49
C SER A 424 23.09 4.11 -1.84
N PRO A 425 22.57 5.30 -2.16
CA PRO A 425 21.32 5.84 -1.57
C PRO A 425 20.10 4.91 -1.75
N VAL A 426 20.12 4.05 -2.77
CA VAL A 426 19.08 3.03 -2.99
C VAL A 426 19.11 1.94 -1.92
N LEU A 427 20.29 1.56 -1.42
CA LEU A 427 20.46 0.56 -0.37
C LEU A 427 20.02 1.12 1.00
N ALA A 428 20.28 2.40 1.26
CA ALA A 428 19.77 3.09 2.44
C ALA A 428 18.23 3.15 2.41
N GLY A 429 17.64 3.48 1.25
CA GLY A 429 16.18 3.53 1.08
C GLY A 429 15.47 2.19 1.24
N VAL A 430 16.03 1.09 0.69
CA VAL A 430 15.43 -0.26 0.84
C VAL A 430 15.55 -0.78 2.27
N THR A 431 16.68 -0.52 2.93
CA THR A 431 16.89 -0.95 4.33
C THR A 431 16.04 -0.14 5.30
N ALA A 432 15.91 1.17 5.07
CA ALA A 432 15.00 2.04 5.81
C ALA A 432 13.53 1.65 5.59
N GLY A 433 13.14 1.34 4.35
CA GLY A 433 11.78 0.85 4.04
C GLY A 433 11.47 -0.46 4.78
N CYS A 434 12.37 -1.45 4.76
CA CYS A 434 12.16 -2.71 5.46
C CYS A 434 12.11 -2.55 6.99
N LEU A 435 12.93 -1.65 7.56
CA LEU A 435 12.95 -1.37 9.00
C LEU A 435 11.71 -0.60 9.46
N LEU A 436 11.24 0.37 8.67
CA LEU A 436 10.02 1.13 8.93
C LEU A 436 8.78 0.22 8.82
N THR A 437 8.73 -0.70 7.86
CA THR A 437 7.64 -1.68 7.78
C THR A 437 7.68 -2.67 8.95
N ALA A 438 8.86 -3.15 9.37
CA ALA A 438 8.98 -4.02 10.53
C ALA A 438 8.59 -3.31 11.84
N ALA A 439 8.96 -2.04 12.02
CA ALA A 439 8.57 -1.23 13.16
C ALA A 439 7.06 -0.96 13.20
N ALA A 440 6.45 -0.64 12.05
CA ALA A 440 5.01 -0.47 11.92
C ALA A 440 4.24 -1.75 12.29
N VAL A 441 4.77 -2.92 11.93
CA VAL A 441 4.18 -4.23 12.28
C VAL A 441 4.33 -4.55 13.77
N VAL A 442 5.46 -4.24 14.41
CA VAL A 442 5.63 -4.44 15.86
C VAL A 442 4.66 -3.56 16.65
N VAL A 443 4.49 -2.29 16.24
CA VAL A 443 3.53 -1.36 16.85
C VAL A 443 2.08 -1.80 16.63
N ALA A 444 1.75 -2.34 15.45
CA ALA A 444 0.42 -2.87 15.16
C ALA A 444 0.05 -4.14 15.94
N VAL A 445 1.04 -4.93 16.41
CA VAL A 445 0.83 -6.21 17.10
C VAL A 445 0.89 -6.07 18.63
N SER A 446 1.45 -4.98 19.16
CA SER A 446 1.50 -4.69 20.61
C SER A 446 0.18 -4.17 21.20
N GLY A 447 -0.86 -3.96 20.38
CA GLY A 447 -2.23 -3.64 20.83
C GLY A 447 -2.94 -4.87 21.41
N GLY A 448 -2.49 -5.33 22.58
CA GLY A 448 -3.10 -6.42 23.32
C GLY A 448 -4.54 -6.10 23.75
N SER A 449 -5.41 -7.10 23.59
CA SER A 449 -6.83 -7.07 23.90
C SER A 449 -7.10 -6.68 25.37
N GLY A 450 -7.87 -5.62 25.57
CA GLY A 450 -8.42 -5.25 26.89
C GLY A 450 -9.44 -6.29 27.39
N PRO A 451 -9.70 -6.35 28.71
CA PRO A 451 -10.59 -7.34 29.30
C PRO A 451 -12.03 -7.14 28.82
N ALA A 452 -12.67 -8.22 28.39
CA ALA A 452 -14.06 -8.21 27.95
C ALA A 452 -15.00 -8.01 29.15
N THR A 453 -15.80 -6.94 29.12
CA THR A 453 -16.95 -6.75 29.98
C THR A 453 -18.04 -7.76 29.61
N THR A 454 -18.41 -8.62 30.56
CA THR A 454 -19.50 -9.60 30.38
C THR A 454 -20.85 -8.92 30.54
N VAL A 455 -21.55 -8.70 29.42
CA VAL A 455 -22.95 -8.25 29.39
C VAL A 455 -23.87 -9.46 29.46
N VAL A 456 -24.84 -9.45 30.38
CA VAL A 456 -25.82 -10.53 30.57
C VAL A 456 -26.92 -10.43 29.51
N ALA A 457 -27.36 -11.57 28.95
CA ALA A 457 -28.40 -11.60 27.92
C ALA A 457 -29.78 -11.22 28.49
N THR A 458 -30.45 -10.23 27.89
CA THR A 458 -31.76 -9.69 28.33
C THR A 458 -32.91 -10.01 27.37
N GLY A 459 -32.63 -10.51 26.16
CA GLY A 459 -33.63 -10.90 25.15
C GLY A 459 -32.98 -11.38 23.84
N ALA A 460 -33.78 -11.82 22.86
CA ALA A 460 -33.31 -12.27 21.54
C ALA A 460 -34.12 -11.63 20.39
N LYS A 461 -33.45 -11.21 19.32
CA LYS A 461 -34.08 -10.57 18.14
C LYS A 461 -33.43 -11.05 16.84
N THR A 462 -34.25 -11.41 15.85
CA THR A 462 -33.77 -11.79 14.51
C THR A 462 -33.98 -10.64 13.52
N VAL A 463 -32.99 -10.35 12.68
CA VAL A 463 -33.05 -9.27 11.68
C VAL A 463 -32.62 -9.79 10.32
N GLU A 464 -33.43 -9.55 9.30
CA GLU A 464 -33.09 -9.85 7.91
C GLU A 464 -32.13 -8.79 7.37
N VAL A 465 -31.01 -9.22 6.80
CA VAL A 465 -29.98 -8.37 6.20
C VAL A 465 -29.76 -8.79 4.76
N THR A 466 -29.81 -7.85 3.82
CA THR A 466 -29.63 -8.07 2.39
C THR A 466 -28.35 -7.41 1.90
N LEU A 467 -27.51 -8.17 1.18
CA LEU A 467 -26.32 -7.68 0.47
C LEU A 467 -26.70 -7.47 -0.99
N SER A 468 -26.77 -6.21 -1.44
CA SER A 468 -27.23 -5.86 -2.79
C SER A 468 -26.67 -4.53 -3.28
N GLY A 469 -26.18 -4.48 -4.52
CA GLY A 469 -25.81 -3.23 -5.18
C GLY A 469 -24.72 -2.46 -4.44
N MET A 470 -23.69 -3.17 -3.98
CA MET A 470 -22.59 -2.63 -3.17
C MET A 470 -23.04 -1.95 -1.87
N ARG A 471 -24.15 -2.40 -1.28
CA ARG A 471 -24.64 -1.93 0.04
C ARG A 471 -25.13 -3.08 0.91
N VAL A 472 -25.07 -2.87 2.23
CA VAL A 472 -25.71 -3.73 3.25
C VAL A 472 -27.02 -3.07 3.68
N ARG A 473 -28.13 -3.82 3.67
CA ARG A 473 -29.47 -3.30 4.03
C ARG A 473 -30.13 -4.17 5.10
N PRO A 474 -30.65 -3.62 6.20
CA PRO A 474 -30.52 -2.23 6.60
C PRO A 474 -29.06 -1.89 6.94
N SER A 475 -28.65 -0.64 6.71
CA SER A 475 -27.31 -0.17 7.08
C SER A 475 -27.20 0.18 8.57
N VAL A 476 -28.32 0.23 9.30
CA VAL A 476 -28.38 0.43 10.76
C VAL A 476 -29.39 -0.53 11.37
N ILE A 477 -29.04 -1.20 12.48
CA ILE A 477 -29.92 -2.08 13.26
C ILE A 477 -29.94 -1.61 14.72
N GLU A 478 -31.14 -1.41 15.29
CA GLU A 478 -31.30 -1.04 16.69
C GLU A 478 -31.82 -2.22 17.54
N ALA A 479 -31.25 -2.46 18.71
CA ALA A 479 -31.72 -3.46 19.68
C ALA A 479 -31.35 -3.10 21.13
N ALA A 480 -32.17 -3.40 22.14
CA ALA A 480 -31.87 -2.98 23.52
C ALA A 480 -30.53 -3.56 24.05
N PRO A 481 -29.79 -2.85 24.94
CA PRO A 481 -28.62 -3.41 25.61
C PRO A 481 -28.90 -4.80 26.22
N GLY A 482 -27.96 -5.73 26.05
CA GLY A 482 -28.07 -7.13 26.44
C GLY A 482 -28.87 -8.02 25.46
N THR A 483 -29.43 -7.47 24.38
CA THR A 483 -30.13 -8.28 23.37
C THR A 483 -29.14 -9.14 22.57
N VAL A 484 -29.44 -10.43 22.42
CA VAL A 484 -28.75 -11.34 21.51
C VAL A 484 -29.37 -11.19 20.11
N LEU A 485 -28.60 -10.61 19.19
CA LEU A 485 -29.04 -10.41 17.82
C LEU A 485 -28.68 -11.61 16.93
N THR A 486 -29.63 -12.02 16.10
CA THR A 486 -29.43 -13.04 15.06
C THR A 486 -29.70 -12.40 13.70
N LEU A 487 -28.66 -12.14 12.93
CA LEU A 487 -28.78 -11.57 11.58
C LEU A 487 -28.94 -12.72 10.58
N ARG A 488 -30.02 -12.72 9.80
CA ARG A 488 -30.12 -13.60 8.64
C ARG A 488 -29.69 -12.81 7.41
N VAL A 489 -28.46 -13.04 7.00
CA VAL A 489 -27.81 -12.31 5.91
C VAL A 489 -28.05 -13.06 4.61
N THR A 490 -28.65 -12.40 3.62
CA THR A 490 -28.92 -12.95 2.28
C THR A 490 -28.21 -12.11 1.23
N ASN A 491 -27.41 -12.75 0.38
CA ASN A 491 -26.84 -12.09 -0.78
C ASN A 491 -27.83 -12.12 -1.95
N THR A 492 -28.36 -10.97 -2.36
CA THR A 492 -29.22 -10.85 -3.56
C THR A 492 -28.50 -10.18 -4.72
N ASP A 493 -27.20 -9.88 -4.56
CA ASP A 493 -26.34 -9.41 -5.62
C ASP A 493 -25.80 -10.58 -6.46
N ALA A 494 -25.34 -10.26 -7.65
CA ALA A 494 -24.71 -11.22 -8.54
C ALA A 494 -23.23 -11.47 -8.16
N GLN A 495 -22.58 -10.50 -7.51
CA GLN A 495 -21.25 -10.65 -6.90
C GLN A 495 -21.34 -11.33 -5.53
N ARG A 496 -20.27 -12.02 -5.12
CA ARG A 496 -20.19 -12.63 -3.79
C ARG A 496 -19.91 -11.57 -2.73
N HIS A 497 -20.61 -11.67 -1.60
CA HIS A 497 -20.46 -10.76 -0.47
C HIS A 497 -20.46 -11.53 0.84
N ASP A 498 -19.80 -10.99 1.85
CA ASP A 498 -19.94 -11.44 3.23
C ASP A 498 -20.37 -10.28 4.13
N LEU A 499 -20.65 -10.61 5.38
CA LEU A 499 -20.84 -9.63 6.44
C LEU A 499 -19.96 -10.02 7.63
N ARG A 500 -19.02 -9.15 7.97
CA ARG A 500 -18.18 -9.24 9.16
C ARG A 500 -18.55 -8.12 10.12
N LEU A 501 -18.57 -8.42 11.40
CA LEU A 501 -18.77 -7.47 12.48
C LEU A 501 -17.44 -7.15 13.19
N ALA A 502 -17.36 -5.96 13.78
CA ALA A 502 -16.20 -5.47 14.53
C ALA A 502 -15.88 -6.36 15.74
N THR A 503 -16.91 -6.96 16.33
CA THR A 503 -16.85 -7.93 17.44
C THR A 503 -16.26 -9.29 17.04
N GLY A 504 -16.06 -9.53 15.74
CA GLY A 504 -15.33 -10.67 15.19
C GLY A 504 -16.21 -11.75 14.56
N GLU A 505 -17.53 -11.73 14.78
CA GLU A 505 -18.50 -12.58 14.11
C GLU A 505 -18.51 -12.27 12.60
N ARG A 506 -18.62 -13.30 11.74
CA ARG A 506 -18.81 -13.12 10.30
C ARG A 506 -19.65 -14.22 9.65
N THR A 507 -20.26 -13.91 8.51
CA THR A 507 -20.79 -14.91 7.58
C THR A 507 -19.67 -15.54 6.75
N PRO A 508 -19.89 -16.73 6.14
CA PRO A 508 -19.10 -17.13 4.99
C PRO A 508 -19.32 -16.16 3.81
N LEU A 509 -18.48 -16.27 2.78
CA LEU A 509 -18.65 -15.55 1.52
C LEU A 509 -19.84 -16.14 0.75
N LEU A 510 -20.95 -15.40 0.71
CA LEU A 510 -22.23 -15.83 0.18
C LEU A 510 -22.28 -15.66 -1.33
N ALA A 511 -22.65 -16.72 -2.05
CA ALA A 511 -23.01 -16.63 -3.47
C ALA A 511 -24.38 -15.96 -3.66
N ALA A 512 -24.69 -15.57 -4.90
CA ALA A 512 -25.99 -15.02 -5.25
C ALA A 512 -27.13 -15.97 -4.81
N GLY A 513 -28.08 -15.44 -4.05
CA GLY A 513 -29.21 -16.17 -3.48
C GLY A 513 -28.90 -16.98 -2.21
N GLN A 514 -27.65 -17.04 -1.75
CA GLN A 514 -27.31 -17.72 -0.50
C GLN A 514 -27.60 -16.86 0.73
N SER A 515 -28.01 -17.53 1.81
CA SER A 515 -28.18 -16.91 3.11
C SER A 515 -27.31 -17.60 4.17
N ALA A 516 -26.85 -16.84 5.15
CA ALA A 516 -26.25 -17.38 6.37
C ALA A 516 -26.74 -16.59 7.59
N THR A 517 -26.72 -17.26 8.74
CA THR A 517 -27.14 -16.66 10.00
C THR A 517 -25.93 -16.29 10.85
N LEU A 518 -25.95 -15.09 11.42
CA LEU A 518 -24.90 -14.55 12.27
C LEU A 518 -25.48 -14.17 13.64
N THR A 519 -25.14 -14.93 14.68
CA THR A 519 -25.58 -14.63 16.04
C THR A 519 -24.46 -13.92 16.80
N LEU A 520 -24.78 -12.74 17.34
CA LEU A 520 -23.86 -11.90 18.11
C LEU A 520 -23.88 -12.27 19.58
N LYS A 521 -22.80 -11.94 20.29
CA LYS A 521 -22.83 -11.81 21.76
C LYS A 521 -23.87 -10.74 22.20
N PRO A 522 -24.35 -10.79 23.47
CA PRO A 522 -25.26 -9.78 24.00
C PRO A 522 -24.76 -8.36 23.71
N LEU A 523 -25.61 -7.56 23.06
CA LEU A 523 -25.25 -6.23 22.57
C LEU A 523 -24.98 -5.29 23.75
N GLY A 524 -23.71 -4.94 23.98
CA GLY A 524 -23.32 -3.99 25.02
C GLY A 524 -23.08 -2.58 24.49
N GLU A 525 -22.36 -2.48 23.37
CA GLU A 525 -21.93 -1.25 22.72
C GLU A 525 -22.29 -1.31 21.22
N ALA A 526 -22.11 -0.19 20.50
CA ALA A 526 -22.33 -0.18 19.06
C ALA A 526 -21.34 -1.10 18.33
N VAL A 527 -21.83 -1.89 17.38
CA VAL A 527 -21.04 -2.85 16.60
C VAL A 527 -21.10 -2.49 15.12
N ASP A 528 -19.95 -2.17 14.52
CA ASP A 528 -19.84 -1.95 13.07
C ASP A 528 -19.82 -3.27 12.30
N GLY A 529 -20.33 -3.26 11.07
CA GLY A 529 -20.28 -4.38 10.14
C GLY A 529 -19.89 -3.96 8.72
N TRP A 530 -19.24 -4.84 7.97
CA TRP A 530 -18.83 -4.57 6.58
C TRP A 530 -18.63 -5.84 5.75
N CYS A 531 -18.62 -5.67 4.42
CA CYS A 531 -18.17 -6.70 3.47
C CYS A 531 -16.64 -6.66 3.36
N THR A 532 -15.99 -7.81 3.50
CA THR A 532 -14.53 -7.99 3.49
C THR A 532 -13.94 -8.15 2.10
N VAL A 533 -14.80 -8.29 1.08
CA VAL A 533 -14.38 -8.40 -0.32
C VAL A 533 -13.63 -7.14 -0.76
N ALA A 534 -12.57 -7.35 -1.54
CA ALA A 534 -11.64 -6.28 -1.93
C ALA A 534 -12.36 -5.13 -2.63
N GLY A 535 -12.16 -3.90 -2.15
CA GLY A 535 -12.84 -2.70 -2.68
C GLY A 535 -14.29 -2.51 -2.22
N HIS A 536 -14.96 -3.51 -1.65
CA HIS A 536 -16.40 -3.43 -1.34
C HIS A 536 -16.69 -2.55 -0.13
N ARG A 537 -15.85 -2.63 0.92
CA ARG A 537 -15.91 -1.69 2.05
C ARG A 537 -15.67 -0.25 1.60
N ALA A 538 -14.66 -0.03 0.77
CA ALA A 538 -14.34 1.30 0.21
C ALA A 538 -15.47 1.83 -0.70
N ALA A 539 -16.21 0.94 -1.35
CA ALA A 539 -17.40 1.27 -2.14
C ALA A 539 -18.68 1.45 -1.32
N GLY A 540 -18.64 1.27 0.00
CA GLY A 540 -19.77 1.58 0.90
C GLY A 540 -20.55 0.38 1.46
N MET A 541 -20.07 -0.86 1.30
CA MET A 541 -20.68 -2.04 1.92
C MET A 541 -20.40 -2.12 3.43
N THR A 542 -21.07 -1.26 4.18
CA THR A 542 -20.94 -1.13 5.64
C THR A 542 -22.33 -1.05 6.29
N MET A 543 -22.40 -1.44 7.56
CA MET A 543 -23.58 -1.32 8.42
C MET A 543 -23.18 -1.09 9.88
N ARG A 544 -24.14 -0.75 10.74
CA ARG A 544 -23.91 -0.58 12.19
C ARG A 544 -25.06 -1.13 13.01
N ILE A 545 -24.77 -1.64 14.20
CA ILE A 545 -25.75 -2.16 15.17
C ILE A 545 -25.63 -1.32 16.43
N VAL A 546 -26.73 -0.77 16.95
CA VAL A 546 -26.73 0.20 18.07
C VAL A 546 -27.71 -0.18 19.19
N PRO A 547 -27.37 0.04 20.48
CA PRO A 547 -28.27 -0.27 21.60
C PRO A 547 -29.50 0.66 21.70
N THR A 548 -30.72 0.13 21.88
CA THR A 548 -31.97 0.92 22.07
C THR A 548 -32.16 1.29 23.53
N GLY A 549 -32.27 2.59 23.88
CA GLY A 549 -32.51 3.03 25.26
C GLY A 549 -31.71 4.24 25.72
N THR A 550 -30.75 4.73 24.94
CA THR A 550 -30.34 6.14 25.00
C THR A 550 -31.33 6.94 24.18
N GLN A 551 -32.45 7.36 24.78
CA GLN A 551 -33.38 8.31 24.17
C GLN A 551 -33.34 9.67 24.87
N PRO A 552 -33.62 10.76 24.14
CA PRO A 552 -33.48 12.13 24.61
C PRO A 552 -34.66 12.50 25.53
N GLU A 553 -34.39 13.13 26.67
CA GLU A 553 -35.44 13.65 27.54
C GLU A 553 -36.08 14.90 26.93
N ALA A 554 -37.41 14.87 26.83
CA ALA A 554 -38.25 15.96 26.40
C ALA A 554 -38.62 16.88 27.58
N GLY A 555 -38.40 18.18 27.42
CA GLY A 555 -38.86 19.21 28.34
C GLY A 555 -38.81 20.61 27.71
N THR A 556 -40.00 21.14 27.43
CA THR A 556 -40.36 22.53 27.10
C THR A 556 -39.96 23.09 25.73
N GLU A 557 -40.96 23.60 25.02
CA GLU A 557 -40.94 24.17 23.68
C GLU A 557 -39.71 25.05 23.38
N HIS A 558 -38.71 24.45 22.74
CA HIS A 558 -37.72 25.16 21.95
C HIS A 558 -37.44 24.34 20.70
N LYS A 559 -37.67 24.97 19.54
CA LYS A 559 -37.45 24.45 18.18
C LYS A 559 -36.29 23.43 18.11
N GLU A 560 -36.64 22.17 17.88
CA GLU A 560 -35.66 21.10 17.58
C GLU A 560 -34.92 21.41 16.27
N HIS A 561 -33.61 21.58 16.35
CA HIS A 561 -32.68 21.46 15.22
C HIS A 561 -31.81 20.21 15.44
N GLY A 562 -32.37 19.05 15.16
CA GLY A 562 -31.69 17.75 15.23
C GLY A 562 -32.05 16.85 14.06
N GLY A 563 -32.25 17.44 12.87
CA GLY A 563 -32.31 16.68 11.63
C GLY A 563 -30.93 16.15 11.26
N MET A 564 -30.89 15.22 10.29
CA MET A 564 -29.74 15.18 9.38
C MET A 564 -29.44 16.64 9.02
N MET A 565 -28.28 17.17 9.43
CA MET A 565 -27.93 18.52 9.02
C MET A 565 -27.91 18.52 7.50
N SER A 566 -28.78 19.35 6.92
CA SER A 566 -28.71 19.74 5.52
C SER A 566 -27.26 20.08 5.17
N PRO A 567 -26.84 19.95 3.90
CA PRO A 567 -25.57 20.51 3.44
C PRO A 567 -25.38 21.93 4.01
N LEU A 568 -24.16 22.28 4.41
CA LEU A 568 -23.84 23.62 4.89
C LEU A 568 -24.40 24.65 3.89
N ASP A 569 -25.28 25.54 4.36
CA ASP A 569 -25.77 26.64 3.55
C ASP A 569 -24.75 27.78 3.59
N LEU A 570 -23.70 27.65 2.78
CA LEU A 570 -22.60 28.60 2.71
C LEU A 570 -23.04 29.96 2.14
N ALA A 571 -24.23 30.06 1.53
CA ALA A 571 -24.78 31.30 1.01
C ALA A 571 -25.59 32.08 2.06
N ALA A 572 -25.89 31.48 3.21
CA ALA A 572 -26.59 32.15 4.31
C ALA A 572 -25.73 33.31 4.88
N PRO A 573 -26.35 34.36 5.45
CA PRO A 573 -25.59 35.40 6.13
C PRO A 573 -24.95 34.87 7.44
N MET A 574 -23.76 35.38 7.77
CA MET A 574 -23.17 35.19 9.09
C MET A 574 -24.03 35.80 10.20
N SER A 575 -23.91 35.27 11.41
CA SER A 575 -24.67 35.77 12.56
C SER A 575 -24.32 37.22 12.89
N PRO A 576 -25.28 38.03 13.38
CA PRO A 576 -25.01 39.41 13.80
C PRO A 576 -23.87 39.49 14.82
N GLY A 577 -22.91 40.37 14.56
CA GLY A 577 -21.75 40.57 15.43
C GLY A 577 -20.59 39.58 15.21
N TRP A 578 -20.71 38.66 14.25
CA TRP A 578 -19.58 37.85 13.79
C TRP A 578 -18.43 38.73 13.29
N LYS A 579 -17.20 38.30 13.55
CA LYS A 579 -15.97 38.95 13.08
C LYS A 579 -15.07 37.92 12.39
N PRO A 580 -14.50 38.24 11.22
CA PRO A 580 -13.55 37.37 10.54
C PRO A 580 -12.25 37.26 11.33
N TYR A 581 -11.48 36.21 11.05
CA TYR A 581 -10.06 36.19 11.39
C TYR A 581 -9.33 37.25 10.53
N ASP A 582 -8.52 38.09 11.17
CA ASP A 582 -7.72 39.10 10.48
C ASP A 582 -6.57 38.42 9.71
N ALA A 583 -6.74 38.31 8.40
CA ALA A 583 -5.75 37.70 7.52
C ALA A 583 -4.51 38.58 7.28
N THR A 584 -4.52 39.86 7.68
CA THR A 584 -3.41 40.77 7.37
C THR A 584 -2.14 40.35 8.11
N LEU A 585 -1.06 40.16 7.36
CA LEU A 585 0.22 39.76 7.93
C LEU A 585 1.08 41.01 8.18
N ARG A 586 1.38 41.26 9.46
CA ARG A 586 2.26 42.37 9.86
C ARG A 586 3.72 42.07 9.48
N PRO A 587 4.55 43.09 9.21
CA PRO A 587 5.99 42.89 8.97
C PRO A 587 6.67 42.14 10.10
N ALA A 588 7.77 41.44 9.79
CA ALA A 588 8.56 40.76 10.82
C ALA A 588 9.02 41.77 11.90
N PRO A 589 8.85 41.45 13.19
CA PRO A 589 9.33 42.29 14.28
C PRO A 589 10.87 42.44 14.20
N GLY A 590 11.38 43.57 14.70
CA GLY A 590 12.83 43.76 14.83
C GLY A 590 13.43 42.93 15.97
N GLY A 591 14.76 42.74 15.93
CA GLY A 591 15.48 41.91 16.90
C GLY A 591 15.61 40.44 16.47
N SER A 592 16.45 39.67 17.16
CA SER A 592 16.73 38.26 16.85
C SER A 592 16.23 37.27 17.91
N GLU A 593 15.57 37.77 18.97
CA GLU A 593 14.95 36.94 20.01
C GLU A 593 13.49 37.37 20.18
N HIS A 594 12.59 36.40 20.09
CA HIS A 594 11.14 36.60 20.15
C HIS A 594 10.57 35.79 21.31
N ALA A 595 9.99 36.47 22.30
CA ALA A 595 9.30 35.82 23.41
C ALA A 595 7.79 35.93 23.23
N VAL A 596 7.08 34.81 23.29
CA VAL A 596 5.63 34.74 23.07
C VAL A 596 4.96 33.80 24.07
N GLU A 597 3.74 34.12 24.48
CA GLU A 597 2.90 33.22 25.28
C GLU A 597 1.77 32.66 24.41
N ILE A 598 1.67 31.34 24.35
CA ILE A 598 0.57 30.64 23.69
C ILE A 598 -0.26 29.94 24.76
N ARG A 599 -1.54 30.31 24.85
CA ARG A 599 -2.47 29.80 25.85
C ARG A 599 -3.57 28.98 25.20
N VAL A 600 -3.79 27.75 25.67
CA VAL A 600 -4.89 26.90 25.22
C VAL A 600 -6.22 27.33 25.84
N ASP A 601 -7.27 27.37 25.03
CA ASP A 601 -8.67 27.40 25.48
C ASP A 601 -9.51 26.44 24.60
N ASP A 602 -10.07 25.42 25.24
CA ASP A 602 -10.89 24.36 24.63
C ASP A 602 -12.40 24.54 24.87
N ARG A 603 -12.82 25.68 25.42
CA ARG A 603 -14.22 26.00 25.75
C ARG A 603 -14.82 27.06 24.83
N VAL A 604 -14.04 27.58 23.90
CA VAL A 604 -14.45 28.66 22.99
C VAL A 604 -15.53 28.16 22.03
N VAL A 605 -16.65 28.88 21.93
CA VAL A 605 -17.71 28.61 20.94
C VAL A 605 -17.66 29.65 19.83
N ARG A 606 -17.38 29.23 18.60
CA ARG A 606 -17.27 30.10 17.42
C ARG A 606 -18.27 29.71 16.34
N GLU A 607 -18.63 30.68 15.53
CA GLU A 607 -19.31 30.42 14.26
C GLU A 607 -18.28 29.96 13.24
N VAL A 608 -18.42 28.73 12.76
CA VAL A 608 -17.45 28.00 11.92
C VAL A 608 -17.91 27.90 10.46
N ALA A 609 -19.17 28.19 10.20
CA ALA A 609 -19.81 28.37 8.90
C ALA A 609 -21.06 29.24 9.12
N PRO A 610 -21.67 29.85 8.08
CA PRO A 610 -22.86 30.68 8.24
C PRO A 610 -23.98 30.00 9.06
N GLY A 611 -24.36 30.63 10.17
CA GLY A 611 -25.41 30.12 11.05
C GLY A 611 -25.03 28.89 11.89
N VAL A 612 -23.80 28.37 11.78
CA VAL A 612 -23.34 27.16 12.48
C VAL A 612 -22.30 27.53 13.52
N ARG A 613 -22.66 27.36 14.79
CA ARG A 613 -21.76 27.58 15.94
C ARG A 613 -21.41 26.26 16.60
N GLN A 614 -20.13 26.06 16.92
CA GLN A 614 -19.67 24.91 17.70
C GLN A 614 -18.51 25.28 18.62
N ARG A 615 -18.25 24.40 19.59
CA ARG A 615 -17.04 24.48 20.41
C ARG A 615 -15.82 24.16 19.54
N VAL A 616 -14.76 24.92 19.73
CA VAL A 616 -13.46 24.76 19.07
C VAL A 616 -12.35 24.75 20.11
N TRP A 617 -11.23 24.13 19.77
CA TRP A 617 -10.02 24.10 20.59
C TRP A 617 -8.99 25.02 19.99
N THR A 618 -8.53 25.98 20.77
CA THR A 618 -7.80 27.14 20.24
C THR A 618 -6.45 27.33 20.91
N PHE A 619 -5.57 28.00 20.18
CA PHE A 619 -4.44 28.73 20.74
C PHE A 619 -4.85 30.21 20.78
N ASN A 620 -4.85 30.82 21.96
CA ASN A 620 -5.20 32.22 22.23
C ASN A 620 -6.59 32.65 21.73
N GLY A 621 -7.58 31.74 21.76
CA GLY A 621 -8.97 32.05 21.42
C GLY A 621 -9.27 32.16 19.92
N THR A 622 -8.28 31.92 19.05
CA THR A 622 -8.43 32.02 17.60
C THR A 622 -8.14 30.70 16.89
N VAL A 623 -8.74 30.55 15.70
CA VAL A 623 -8.43 29.49 14.74
C VAL A 623 -8.16 30.19 13.39
N PRO A 624 -6.95 30.11 12.83
CA PRO A 624 -5.73 29.57 13.42
C PRO A 624 -5.31 30.33 14.69
N GLY A 625 -4.35 29.76 15.42
CA GLY A 625 -3.66 30.42 16.54
C GLY A 625 -2.79 31.61 16.10
N PRO A 626 -2.14 32.29 17.06
CA PRO A 626 -1.27 33.44 16.78
C PRO A 626 -0.21 33.15 15.72
N VAL A 627 0.03 34.10 14.82
CA VAL A 627 1.10 34.00 13.83
C VAL A 627 2.43 34.39 14.47
N LEU A 628 3.42 33.51 14.36
CA LEU A 628 4.80 33.82 14.74
C LEU A 628 5.54 34.26 13.48
N ARG A 629 6.15 35.44 13.48
CA ARG A 629 6.92 35.92 12.32
C ARG A 629 8.34 36.34 12.74
N GLY A 630 9.33 35.99 11.93
CA GLY A 630 10.72 36.37 12.13
C GLY A 630 11.56 36.15 10.87
N ARG A 631 12.87 36.15 11.04
CA ARG A 631 13.87 35.96 9.98
C ARG A 631 14.73 34.73 10.25
N VAL A 632 15.42 34.26 9.21
CA VAL A 632 16.39 33.17 9.35
C VAL A 632 17.45 33.52 10.39
N GLY A 633 17.61 32.65 11.38
CA GLY A 633 18.53 32.82 12.50
C GLY A 633 17.88 33.31 13.80
N ASP A 634 16.64 33.79 13.75
CA ASP A 634 15.92 34.27 14.95
C ASP A 634 15.60 33.12 15.90
N VAL A 635 15.52 33.44 17.20
CA VAL A 635 15.22 32.49 18.27
C VAL A 635 13.85 32.80 18.87
N PHE A 636 12.95 31.82 18.85
CA PHE A 636 11.64 31.90 19.47
C PHE A 636 11.66 31.20 20.83
N THR A 637 11.20 31.88 21.87
CA THR A 637 10.96 31.33 23.21
C THR A 637 9.46 31.40 23.49
N VAL A 638 8.78 30.26 23.36
CA VAL A 638 7.35 30.11 23.52
C VAL A 638 7.03 29.60 24.91
N THR A 639 6.31 30.38 25.71
CA THR A 639 5.69 29.91 26.94
C THR A 639 4.32 29.34 26.59
N PHE A 640 4.22 28.01 26.60
CA PHE A 640 2.97 27.30 26.31
C PHE A 640 2.22 27.01 27.61
N VAL A 641 1.00 27.52 27.73
CA VAL A 641 0.17 27.42 28.93
C VAL A 641 -1.12 26.66 28.59
N ASN A 642 -1.40 25.56 29.31
CA ASN A 642 -2.65 24.85 29.14
C ASN A 642 -3.74 25.46 30.02
N GLY A 643 -4.57 26.36 29.45
CA GLY A 643 -5.75 26.92 30.10
C GLY A 643 -7.04 26.10 29.89
N GLY A 644 -6.95 24.96 29.22
CA GLY A 644 -8.09 24.13 28.83
C GLY A 644 -8.66 23.29 29.96
N SER A 645 -9.44 22.28 29.59
CA SER A 645 -10.06 21.27 30.46
C SER A 645 -9.42 19.89 30.32
N MET A 646 -8.66 19.65 29.25
CA MET A 646 -7.94 18.41 28.98
C MET A 646 -6.45 18.63 28.72
N GLY A 647 -5.69 17.55 28.54
CA GLY A 647 -4.28 17.61 28.18
C GLY A 647 -4.06 18.20 26.78
N HIS A 648 -3.08 19.08 26.64
CA HIS A 648 -2.67 19.66 25.35
C HIS A 648 -1.15 19.77 25.25
N GLY A 649 -0.63 19.78 24.02
CA GLY A 649 0.78 19.91 23.70
C GLY A 649 0.97 20.92 22.58
N ILE A 650 2.23 21.15 22.17
CA ILE A 650 2.55 22.01 21.03
C ILE A 650 3.78 21.47 20.29
N ASP A 651 3.77 21.60 18.96
CA ASP A 651 4.85 21.24 18.04
C ASP A 651 5.02 22.35 17.00
N PHE A 652 6.26 22.74 16.72
CA PHE A 652 6.65 23.78 15.76
C PHE A 652 7.54 23.21 14.67
N HIS A 653 7.07 23.18 13.42
CA HIS A 653 7.84 22.60 12.32
C HIS A 653 9.04 23.48 11.91
N ALA A 654 9.02 24.76 12.27
CA ALA A 654 10.14 25.70 12.05
C ALA A 654 11.36 25.43 12.97
N GLY A 655 11.23 24.57 13.98
CA GLY A 655 12.25 24.34 14.99
C GLY A 655 12.86 22.94 14.97
N ALA A 656 14.18 22.84 14.88
CA ALA A 656 14.89 21.57 15.08
C ALA A 656 15.13 21.31 16.59
N THR A 657 14.18 20.67 17.27
CA THR A 657 14.28 20.32 18.69
C THR A 657 13.85 18.88 18.93
N ALA A 658 14.53 18.18 19.84
CA ALA A 658 14.18 16.80 20.19
C ALA A 658 12.77 16.75 20.81
N PRO A 659 11.85 15.89 20.34
CA PRO A 659 10.48 15.86 20.83
C PRO A 659 10.32 15.53 22.31
N ASP A 660 11.19 14.68 22.85
CA ASP A 660 11.09 14.10 24.21
C ASP A 660 10.98 15.14 25.35
N GLY A 661 11.44 16.38 25.10
CA GLY A 661 11.33 17.48 26.06
C GLY A 661 10.05 18.31 25.88
N PRO A 662 10.05 19.29 24.95
CA PRO A 662 8.99 20.28 24.85
C PRO A 662 7.73 19.80 24.10
N MET A 663 7.80 18.76 23.26
CA MET A 663 6.66 18.25 22.47
C MET A 663 5.89 17.16 23.24
N ARG A 664 5.48 17.48 24.47
CA ARG A 664 4.72 16.58 25.35
C ARG A 664 3.40 17.19 25.78
N THR A 665 2.43 16.35 26.10
CA THR A 665 1.17 16.78 26.71
C THR A 665 1.42 17.32 28.12
N ILE A 666 0.90 18.51 28.39
CA ILE A 666 0.81 19.10 29.72
C ILE A 666 -0.66 19.15 30.17
N GLN A 667 -0.89 18.98 31.47
CA GLN A 667 -2.22 18.95 32.07
C GLN A 667 -2.81 20.37 32.21
N PRO A 668 -4.14 20.50 32.41
CA PRO A 668 -4.76 21.78 32.71
C PRO A 668 -4.06 22.53 33.85
N GLY A 669 -3.77 23.81 33.65
CA GLY A 669 -3.08 24.68 34.62
C GLY A 669 -1.55 24.63 34.54
N GLU A 670 -0.98 23.65 33.84
CA GLU A 670 0.47 23.56 33.66
C GLU A 670 0.99 24.50 32.57
N ARG A 671 2.31 24.74 32.59
CA ARG A 671 3.03 25.48 31.55
C ARG A 671 4.35 24.79 31.18
N LEU A 672 4.79 24.94 29.95
CA LEU A 672 6.12 24.55 29.47
C LEU A 672 6.74 25.69 28.66
N VAL A 673 8.08 25.71 28.59
CA VAL A 673 8.80 26.64 27.71
C VAL A 673 9.41 25.84 26.56
N TYR A 674 9.07 26.22 25.33
CA TYR A 674 9.63 25.70 24.10
C TYR A 674 10.53 26.79 23.48
N ARG A 675 11.84 26.55 23.42
CA ARG A 675 12.79 27.43 22.70
C ARG A 675 13.31 26.77 21.43
N PHE A 676 13.23 27.44 20.27
CA PHE A 676 13.83 26.98 19.01
C PHE A 676 14.47 28.13 18.23
N ARG A 677 15.48 27.80 17.39
CA ARG A 677 16.04 28.71 16.39
C ARG A 677 15.44 28.41 15.02
N ALA A 678 15.00 29.44 14.31
CA ALA A 678 14.47 29.33 12.95
C ALA A 678 15.63 29.28 11.94
N ASP A 679 16.12 28.09 11.63
CA ASP A 679 17.28 27.90 10.75
C ASP A 679 16.97 28.06 9.26
N TYR A 680 15.70 28.01 8.89
CA TYR A 680 15.24 27.96 7.50
C TYR A 680 14.05 28.89 7.28
N ALA A 681 14.06 29.56 6.12
CA ALA A 681 12.94 30.38 5.66
C ALA A 681 11.77 29.48 5.22
N GLY A 682 10.55 29.99 5.36
CA GLY A 682 9.35 29.23 5.01
C GLY A 682 8.10 29.69 5.75
N ALA A 683 6.95 29.17 5.32
CA ALA A 683 5.72 29.21 6.08
C ALA A 683 5.51 27.83 6.69
N TRP A 684 5.60 27.74 8.01
CA TRP A 684 5.65 26.48 8.73
C TRP A 684 4.38 26.30 9.55
N LEU A 685 3.86 25.08 9.61
CA LEU A 685 2.79 24.73 10.52
C LEU A 685 3.33 24.65 11.96
N TYR A 686 2.50 25.06 12.91
CA TYR A 686 2.60 24.57 14.28
C TYR A 686 1.23 24.07 14.73
N HIS A 687 1.20 23.04 15.57
CA HIS A 687 -0.06 22.42 15.99
C HIS A 687 0.05 21.74 17.35
N CYS A 688 -1.08 21.29 17.90
CA CYS A 688 -1.09 20.49 19.11
C CYS A 688 -0.47 19.11 18.87
N SER A 689 0.41 18.67 19.78
CA SER A 689 1.10 17.37 19.75
C SER A 689 0.49 16.30 20.65
N THR A 690 -0.69 16.55 21.22
CA THR A 690 -1.41 15.56 22.05
C THR A 690 -2.19 14.58 21.19
N MET A 691 -2.16 13.30 21.55
CA MET A 691 -2.88 12.24 20.85
C MET A 691 -4.37 12.20 21.25
N PRO A 692 -5.30 11.95 20.30
CA PRO A 692 -5.06 11.82 18.86
C PRO A 692 -4.91 13.20 18.17
N MET A 693 -3.76 13.45 17.54
CA MET A 693 -3.43 14.77 16.98
C MET A 693 -4.43 15.27 15.93
N SER A 694 -4.97 14.35 15.12
CA SER A 694 -5.98 14.67 14.09
C SER A 694 -7.21 15.37 14.69
N GLN A 695 -7.64 14.95 15.88
CA GLN A 695 -8.76 15.56 16.59
C GLN A 695 -8.41 16.95 17.12
N HIS A 696 -7.20 17.13 17.65
CA HIS A 696 -6.77 18.44 18.13
C HIS A 696 -6.62 19.45 16.99
N ILE A 697 -6.02 19.04 15.87
CA ILE A 697 -5.87 19.86 14.67
C ILE A 697 -7.24 20.20 14.09
N ALA A 698 -8.11 19.20 13.86
CA ALA A 698 -9.43 19.43 13.27
C ALA A 698 -10.34 20.33 14.11
N ASN A 699 -10.17 20.34 15.43
CA ASN A 699 -10.94 21.23 16.31
C ASN A 699 -10.34 22.65 16.41
N GLY A 700 -9.22 22.93 15.72
CA GLY A 700 -8.69 24.29 15.55
C GLY A 700 -7.30 24.55 16.13
N MET A 701 -6.63 23.54 16.71
CA MET A 701 -5.33 23.73 17.36
C MET A 701 -4.16 23.69 16.37
N TYR A 702 -4.10 24.68 15.49
CA TYR A 702 -3.04 24.90 14.53
C TYR A 702 -2.77 26.39 14.29
N GLY A 703 -1.59 26.73 13.80
CA GLY A 703 -1.24 28.08 13.36
C GLY A 703 0.02 28.10 12.48
N ALA A 704 0.54 29.29 12.19
CA ALA A 704 1.69 29.44 11.28
C ALA A 704 2.89 30.12 11.95
N VAL A 705 4.08 29.66 11.59
CA VAL A 705 5.36 30.35 11.78
C VAL A 705 5.87 30.83 10.41
N ILE A 706 6.01 32.13 10.21
CA ILE A 706 6.49 32.73 8.97
C ILE A 706 7.93 33.20 9.17
N ILE A 707 8.87 32.58 8.46
CA ILE A 707 10.27 32.95 8.48
C ILE A 707 10.62 33.53 7.12
N ASP A 708 10.85 34.85 7.09
CA ASP A 708 11.13 35.58 5.86
C ASP A 708 12.44 35.08 5.20
N PRO A 709 12.46 34.79 3.89
CA PRO A 709 13.70 34.52 3.18
C PRO A 709 14.59 35.77 3.16
N PRO A 710 15.93 35.60 3.15
CA PRO A 710 16.88 36.73 3.25
C PRO A 710 16.71 37.81 2.17
N ASP A 711 16.23 37.43 0.98
CA ASP A 711 16.01 38.29 -0.19
C ASP A 711 14.52 38.59 -0.45
N LEU A 712 13.67 38.51 0.58
CA LEU A 712 12.23 38.77 0.44
C LEU A 712 11.95 40.20 -0.05
N ALA A 713 11.45 40.32 -1.28
CA ALA A 713 11.04 41.60 -1.84
C ALA A 713 9.88 42.23 -1.05
N ARG A 714 9.70 43.55 -1.16
CA ARG A 714 8.58 44.24 -0.53
C ARG A 714 7.29 43.98 -1.33
N ALA A 715 6.25 43.54 -0.63
CA ALA A 715 4.87 43.59 -1.12
C ALA A 715 4.15 44.82 -0.55
N ASP A 716 3.13 45.31 -1.24
CA ASP A 716 2.28 46.40 -0.75
C ASP A 716 1.31 45.89 0.34
N ARG A 717 0.84 44.65 0.19
CA ARG A 717 -0.01 43.95 1.16
C ARG A 717 0.41 42.49 1.32
N GLU A 718 0.32 42.01 2.55
CA GLU A 718 0.54 40.60 2.86
C GLU A 718 -0.67 40.02 3.59
N TYR A 719 -1.10 38.84 3.15
CA TYR A 719 -2.16 38.06 3.77
C TYR A 719 -1.65 36.68 4.16
N LEU A 720 -2.21 36.08 5.20
CA LEU A 720 -1.99 34.68 5.56
C LEU A 720 -3.32 33.92 5.49
N LEU A 721 -3.35 32.86 4.69
CA LEU A 721 -4.46 31.91 4.61
C LEU A 721 -4.01 30.53 5.06
N VAL A 722 -4.54 30.08 6.19
CA VAL A 722 -4.30 28.73 6.72
C VAL A 722 -5.51 27.88 6.37
N SER A 723 -5.32 26.85 5.54
CA SER A 723 -6.41 25.94 5.19
C SER A 723 -6.63 24.89 6.27
N GLY A 724 -7.88 24.52 6.49
CA GLY A 724 -8.26 23.48 7.45
C GLY A 724 -9.55 22.77 7.03
N GLU A 725 -9.72 21.56 7.55
CA GLU A 725 -10.95 20.78 7.42
C GLU A 725 -11.93 21.11 8.56
N LEU A 726 -13.22 21.22 8.24
CA LEU A 726 -14.30 21.44 9.19
C LEU A 726 -15.03 20.12 9.49
N TYR A 727 -15.03 19.72 10.76
CA TYR A 727 -15.80 18.59 11.27
C TYR A 727 -16.84 19.08 12.27
N LEU A 728 -18.10 19.02 11.86
CA LEU A 728 -19.23 19.48 12.66
C LEU A 728 -19.59 18.46 13.74
N GLY A 729 -19.78 18.96 14.95
CA GLY A 729 -20.16 18.19 16.13
C GLY A 729 -19.42 18.68 17.37
N GLU A 730 -19.83 18.18 18.53
CA GLU A 730 -19.09 18.45 19.78
C GLU A 730 -17.68 17.82 19.68
N PRO A 731 -16.60 18.59 19.95
CA PRO A 731 -15.24 18.10 19.94
C PRO A 731 -15.06 16.80 20.74
N GLY A 732 -14.71 15.72 20.04
CA GLY A 732 -14.51 14.40 20.66
C GLY A 732 -15.75 13.56 20.90
N SER A 733 -16.91 14.01 20.45
CA SER A 733 -18.08 13.14 20.33
C SER A 733 -17.82 12.00 19.34
N ASP A 734 -18.42 10.84 19.58
CA ASP A 734 -18.28 9.67 18.70
C ASP A 734 -18.64 9.99 17.24
N ALA A 735 -19.66 10.81 17.02
CA ALA A 735 -20.07 11.23 15.68
C ALA A 735 -18.96 12.02 14.96
N GLN A 736 -18.33 12.98 15.64
CA GLN A 736 -17.24 13.76 15.06
C GLN A 736 -15.97 12.90 14.88
N VAL A 737 -15.66 12.03 15.84
CA VAL A 737 -14.49 11.13 15.80
C VAL A 737 -14.62 10.11 14.65
N VAL A 738 -15.82 9.60 14.38
CA VAL A 738 -16.06 8.74 13.22
C VAL A 738 -15.81 9.49 11.92
N LYS A 739 -16.35 10.71 11.76
CA LYS A 739 -16.09 11.53 10.57
C LYS A 739 -14.59 11.78 10.38
N LEU A 740 -13.87 12.11 11.46
CA LEU A 740 -12.41 12.32 11.45
C LEU A 740 -11.65 11.06 11.04
N ARG A 741 -12.01 9.89 11.59
CA ARG A 741 -11.38 8.61 11.25
C ARG A 741 -11.65 8.19 9.81
N GLU A 742 -12.82 8.51 9.28
CA GLU A 742 -13.24 8.18 7.92
C GLU A 742 -12.77 9.20 6.88
N GLY A 743 -12.14 10.30 7.28
CA GLY A 743 -11.74 11.38 6.36
C GLY A 743 -12.95 12.03 5.67
N ARG A 744 -14.03 12.23 6.43
CA ARG A 744 -15.30 12.81 5.96
C ARG A 744 -15.57 14.17 6.60
N PRO A 745 -14.81 15.22 6.23
CA PRO A 745 -15.11 16.57 6.69
C PRO A 745 -16.48 17.01 6.17
N ASP A 746 -17.15 17.85 6.96
CA ASP A 746 -18.41 18.49 6.61
C ASP A 746 -18.19 19.75 5.76
N GLY A 747 -16.98 20.31 5.78
CA GLY A 747 -16.56 21.45 4.96
C GLY A 747 -15.06 21.70 5.02
N TRP A 748 -14.61 22.77 4.37
CA TRP A 748 -13.24 23.27 4.43
C TRP A 748 -13.28 24.77 4.66
N MET A 749 -12.17 25.32 5.15
CA MET A 749 -12.13 26.72 5.55
C MET A 749 -10.74 27.31 5.36
N PHE A 750 -10.71 28.59 5.00
CA PHE A 750 -9.56 29.45 5.26
C PHE A 750 -9.76 30.14 6.60
N ASN A 751 -8.73 30.11 7.44
CA ASN A 751 -8.68 30.81 8.72
C ASN A 751 -9.88 30.55 9.65
N GLY A 752 -10.31 29.28 9.75
CA GLY A 752 -11.22 28.82 10.80
C GLY A 752 -12.71 29.07 10.57
N THR A 753 -13.12 29.61 9.42
CA THR A 753 -14.54 29.78 9.06
C THR A 753 -14.79 29.48 7.59
N ALA A 754 -15.63 28.47 7.31
CA ALA A 754 -16.08 28.14 5.96
C ALA A 754 -16.85 29.32 5.35
N ALA A 755 -16.50 29.70 4.13
CA ALA A 755 -17.01 30.88 3.41
C ALA A 755 -16.83 32.23 4.15
N GLY A 756 -15.99 32.30 5.20
CA GLY A 756 -15.86 33.51 6.02
C GLY A 756 -15.43 34.74 5.21
N TYR A 757 -14.52 34.57 4.27
CA TYR A 757 -14.02 35.66 3.43
C TYR A 757 -14.94 36.03 2.25
N ASP A 758 -16.06 35.32 2.05
CA ASP A 758 -17.13 35.81 1.18
C ASP A 758 -17.90 36.96 1.84
N HIS A 759 -18.10 36.84 3.15
CA HIS A 759 -18.81 37.82 3.96
C HIS A 759 -17.90 38.95 4.48
N ALA A 760 -16.60 38.70 4.53
CA ALA A 760 -15.59 39.70 4.85
C ALA A 760 -14.44 39.67 3.83
N PRO A 761 -14.63 40.23 2.61
CA PRO A 761 -13.61 40.21 1.58
C PRO A 761 -12.28 40.83 2.02
N LEU A 762 -11.18 40.27 1.50
CA LEU A 762 -9.83 40.81 1.66
C LEU A 762 -9.67 42.06 0.79
N GLU A 763 -9.07 43.12 1.31
CA GLU A 763 -9.03 44.42 0.61
C GLU A 763 -7.69 44.65 -0.11
N ALA A 764 -7.73 45.09 -1.36
CA ALA A 764 -6.54 45.50 -2.13
C ALA A 764 -6.86 46.66 -3.05
N LYS A 765 -5.86 47.22 -3.73
CA LYS A 765 -6.03 48.21 -4.79
C LYS A 765 -5.40 47.76 -6.09
N ALA A 766 -5.97 48.20 -7.21
CA ALA A 766 -5.40 47.94 -8.52
C ALA A 766 -3.94 48.45 -8.61
N GLY A 767 -3.05 47.60 -9.10
CA GLY A 767 -1.62 47.88 -9.20
C GLY A 767 -0.82 47.72 -7.89
N GLU A 768 -1.43 47.27 -6.79
CA GLU A 768 -0.70 46.84 -5.59
C GLU A 768 -0.18 45.41 -5.76
N ARG A 769 1.05 45.16 -5.30
CA ARG A 769 1.61 43.81 -5.15
C ARG A 769 1.07 43.16 -3.89
N VAL A 770 0.32 42.09 -4.06
CA VAL A 770 -0.27 41.32 -2.96
C VAL A 770 0.48 40.01 -2.81
N ARG A 771 0.99 39.73 -1.61
CA ARG A 771 1.58 38.44 -1.23
C ARG A 771 0.60 37.68 -0.36
N ILE A 772 0.29 36.45 -0.76
CA ILE A 772 -0.58 35.54 -0.01
C ILE A 772 0.29 34.40 0.51
N TRP A 773 0.62 34.46 1.80
CA TRP A 773 1.20 33.35 2.54
C TRP A 773 0.13 32.29 2.76
N ALA A 774 0.51 31.02 2.61
CA ALA A 774 -0.39 29.91 2.80
C ALA A 774 0.26 28.77 3.58
N VAL A 775 -0.52 28.13 4.44
CA VAL A 775 -0.14 26.91 5.18
C VAL A 775 -1.30 25.93 5.12
N ALA A 776 -1.04 24.69 4.72
CA ALA A 776 -2.04 23.63 4.71
C ALA A 776 -2.07 22.88 6.05
N ALA A 777 -2.97 23.25 6.97
CA ALA A 777 -2.99 22.68 8.32
C ALA A 777 -3.59 21.26 8.37
N GLY A 778 -4.52 20.92 7.46
CA GLY A 778 -5.15 19.61 7.39
C GLY A 778 -6.34 19.42 8.36
N PRO A 779 -6.45 18.26 9.05
CA PRO A 779 -5.38 17.30 9.31
C PRO A 779 -5.01 16.37 8.14
N ASN A 780 -5.86 16.22 7.11
CA ASN A 780 -5.59 15.26 6.03
C ASN A 780 -5.52 15.88 4.62
N SER A 781 -6.11 17.07 4.43
CA SER A 781 -6.24 17.76 3.14
C SER A 781 -5.14 18.80 2.94
N GLY A 782 -4.61 18.85 1.72
CA GLY A 782 -3.80 19.96 1.24
C GLY A 782 -4.67 21.14 0.78
N THR A 783 -4.06 22.10 0.10
CA THR A 783 -4.78 23.17 -0.63
C THR A 783 -4.14 23.40 -1.99
N ALA A 784 -4.95 23.72 -3.00
CA ALA A 784 -4.50 24.19 -4.29
C ALA A 784 -4.88 25.68 -4.43
N LEU A 785 -4.19 26.57 -3.71
CA LEU A 785 -4.59 27.98 -3.63
C LEU A 785 -4.58 28.64 -5.01
N HIS A 786 -5.70 29.25 -5.40
CA HIS A 786 -5.88 29.93 -6.67
C HIS A 786 -6.61 31.25 -6.50
N VAL A 787 -6.23 32.26 -7.26
CA VAL A 787 -6.98 33.53 -7.39
C VAL A 787 -7.54 33.62 -8.81
N VAL A 788 -8.86 33.60 -8.91
CA VAL A 788 -9.56 33.66 -10.20
C VAL A 788 -9.38 35.05 -10.79
N GLY A 789 -8.87 35.12 -12.03
CA GLY A 789 -8.70 36.37 -12.78
C GLY A 789 -7.37 37.08 -12.58
N ALA A 790 -6.47 36.57 -11.73
CA ALA A 790 -5.13 37.12 -11.55
C ALA A 790 -4.08 35.99 -11.39
N PRO A 791 -3.18 35.79 -12.37
CA PRO A 791 -2.11 34.79 -12.24
C PRO A 791 -1.05 35.24 -11.23
N PHE A 792 -0.36 34.27 -10.64
CA PHE A 792 0.80 34.52 -9.79
C PHE A 792 2.04 34.77 -10.65
N ASP A 793 2.77 35.83 -10.35
CA ASP A 793 4.08 36.13 -10.95
C ASP A 793 5.25 35.68 -10.07
N THR A 794 4.97 35.32 -8.81
CA THR A 794 5.97 34.82 -7.86
C THR A 794 5.36 33.68 -7.06
N VAL A 795 6.09 32.59 -6.90
CA VAL A 795 5.69 31.43 -6.09
C VAL A 795 6.90 30.95 -5.30
N TYR A 796 6.71 30.85 -3.99
CA TYR A 796 7.67 30.29 -3.04
C TYR A 796 7.00 29.14 -2.29
N GLU A 797 7.62 27.97 -2.30
CA GLU A 797 7.03 26.74 -1.80
C GLU A 797 8.13 25.97 -1.04
N GLU A 798 7.85 25.57 0.20
CA GLU A 798 8.71 24.68 1.01
C GLU A 798 10.19 25.12 1.06
N GLY A 799 10.42 26.42 1.23
CA GLY A 799 11.75 26.97 1.38
C GLY A 799 12.44 27.39 0.08
N ALA A 800 11.79 27.26 -1.09
CA ALA A 800 12.38 27.57 -2.38
C ALA A 800 11.46 28.38 -3.31
N TYR A 801 12.03 29.33 -4.06
CA TYR A 801 11.34 29.99 -5.17
C TYR A 801 11.12 29.00 -6.31
N ARG A 802 9.86 28.84 -6.72
CA ARG A 802 9.45 28.14 -7.95
C ARG A 802 9.31 29.08 -9.13
N LEU A 803 8.96 30.33 -8.84
CA LEU A 803 8.79 31.40 -9.79
C LEU A 803 9.13 32.73 -9.11
N ARG A 804 9.82 33.62 -9.82
CA ARG A 804 10.13 34.99 -9.40
C ARG A 804 9.51 35.99 -10.36
N ALA A 805 9.24 37.20 -9.88
CA ALA A 805 8.58 38.26 -10.65
C ALA A 805 9.33 38.67 -11.94
N ASP A 806 10.63 38.42 -12.04
CA ASP A 806 11.46 38.70 -13.21
C ASP A 806 11.51 37.53 -14.21
N ASP A 807 10.94 36.37 -13.86
CA ASP A 807 10.83 35.24 -14.77
C ASP A 807 9.81 35.52 -15.88
N PRO A 808 10.00 35.00 -17.11
CA PRO A 808 9.07 35.21 -18.22
C PRO A 808 7.76 34.41 -18.12
N GLY A 809 7.58 33.63 -17.04
CA GLY A 809 6.46 32.72 -16.83
C GLY A 809 5.48 33.20 -15.76
N GLY A 810 4.36 32.50 -15.62
CA GLY A 810 3.36 32.72 -14.58
C GLY A 810 2.89 31.39 -13.99
N ALA A 811 2.38 31.43 -12.76
CA ALA A 811 1.77 30.30 -12.09
C ALA A 811 0.29 30.56 -11.82
N GLN A 812 -0.52 29.51 -11.92
CA GLN A 812 -1.97 29.60 -11.70
C GLN A 812 -2.37 29.18 -10.28
N VAL A 813 -1.59 28.31 -9.65
CA VAL A 813 -1.92 27.64 -8.39
C VAL A 813 -0.66 27.56 -7.55
N LEU A 814 -0.80 27.75 -6.23
CA LEU A 814 0.16 27.30 -5.22
C LEU A 814 -0.40 26.00 -4.60
N ASP A 815 0.17 24.86 -4.98
CA ASP A 815 -0.20 23.56 -4.45
C ASP A 815 0.60 23.23 -3.19
N LEU A 816 -0.11 22.89 -2.12
CA LEU A 816 0.46 22.54 -0.82
C LEU A 816 -0.18 21.23 -0.34
N ALA A 817 0.64 20.21 -0.11
CA ALA A 817 0.21 19.02 0.63
C ALA A 817 -0.01 19.35 2.12
N PRO A 818 -0.66 18.48 2.92
CA PRO A 818 -0.80 18.71 4.36
C PRO A 818 0.56 18.98 5.02
N ALA A 819 0.57 19.95 5.94
CA ALA A 819 1.74 20.50 6.63
C ALA A 819 2.73 21.31 5.77
N GLN A 820 2.49 21.49 4.47
CA GLN A 820 3.33 22.35 3.64
C GLN A 820 2.90 23.81 3.71
N GLY A 821 3.84 24.71 3.40
CA GLY A 821 3.56 26.13 3.29
C GLY A 821 4.46 26.90 2.32
N GLY A 822 4.02 28.10 2.00
CA GLY A 822 4.66 28.96 1.01
C GLY A 822 3.99 30.32 0.90
N PHE A 823 4.29 31.03 -0.18
CA PHE A 823 3.54 32.20 -0.61
C PHE A 823 3.44 32.31 -2.12
N ALA A 824 2.39 32.96 -2.59
CA ALA A 824 2.26 33.40 -3.97
C ALA A 824 2.06 34.91 -4.03
N GLU A 825 2.54 35.55 -5.10
CA GLU A 825 2.34 36.99 -5.32
C GLU A 825 1.70 37.26 -6.68
N LEU A 826 0.90 38.31 -6.71
CA LEU A 826 0.25 38.82 -7.90
C LEU A 826 0.09 40.34 -7.82
N VAL A 827 -0.27 40.93 -8.95
CA VAL A 827 -0.75 42.30 -9.04
C VAL A 827 -2.13 42.29 -9.67
N PHE A 828 -3.12 42.87 -9.00
CA PHE A 828 -4.45 43.02 -9.58
C PHE A 828 -4.43 44.13 -10.65
N PRO A 829 -4.76 43.84 -11.92
CA PRO A 829 -4.61 44.81 -13.01
C PRO A 829 -5.67 45.91 -12.97
N GLU A 830 -6.88 45.60 -12.48
CA GLU A 830 -8.01 46.51 -12.47
C GLU A 830 -8.85 46.36 -11.19
N PRO A 831 -9.65 47.38 -10.81
CA PRO A 831 -10.60 47.26 -9.72
C PRO A 831 -11.66 46.20 -10.01
N GLY A 832 -12.09 45.45 -8.99
CA GLY A 832 -13.02 44.34 -9.17
C GLY A 832 -13.16 43.48 -7.93
N THR A 833 -13.87 42.37 -8.09
CA THR A 833 -13.98 41.34 -7.05
C THR A 833 -13.39 40.04 -7.58
N TYR A 834 -12.31 39.57 -6.96
CA TYR A 834 -11.53 38.41 -7.41
C TYR A 834 -11.69 37.26 -6.41
N PRO A 835 -12.31 36.14 -6.79
CA PRO A 835 -12.40 34.96 -5.94
C PRO A 835 -11.01 34.38 -5.60
N VAL A 836 -10.79 34.04 -4.34
CA VAL A 836 -9.69 33.19 -3.89
C VAL A 836 -10.26 31.86 -3.44
N VAL A 837 -9.73 30.74 -3.95
CA VAL A 837 -10.31 29.42 -3.76
C VAL A 837 -9.23 28.37 -3.51
N ASP A 838 -9.61 27.28 -2.85
CA ASP A 838 -8.90 26.01 -2.98
C ASP A 838 -9.34 25.31 -4.28
N HIS A 839 -8.43 25.16 -5.25
CA HIS A 839 -8.72 24.58 -6.56
C HIS A 839 -8.98 23.06 -6.53
N LEU A 840 -8.84 22.41 -5.36
CA LEU A 840 -9.53 21.16 -5.09
C LEU A 840 -11.02 21.49 -4.96
N MET A 841 -11.76 21.44 -6.07
CA MET A 841 -13.11 22.02 -6.16
C MET A 841 -14.08 21.57 -5.06
N ARG A 842 -13.96 20.34 -4.55
CA ARG A 842 -14.75 19.89 -3.40
C ARG A 842 -14.48 20.71 -2.13
N ASN A 843 -13.25 21.16 -1.91
CA ASN A 843 -12.85 22.00 -0.79
C ASN A 843 -13.41 23.42 -0.97
N ALA A 844 -13.28 24.00 -2.17
CA ALA A 844 -13.93 25.27 -2.49
C ALA A 844 -15.44 25.18 -2.26
N GLU A 845 -16.15 24.28 -2.96
CA GLU A 845 -17.60 24.09 -2.80
C GLU A 845 -18.03 23.77 -1.35
N GLY A 846 -17.12 23.24 -0.53
CA GLY A 846 -17.30 22.98 0.89
C GLY A 846 -16.89 24.13 1.83
N GLY A 847 -16.48 25.29 1.30
CA GLY A 847 -16.27 26.53 2.06
C GLY A 847 -14.85 27.11 2.06
N ALA A 848 -13.87 26.47 1.42
CA ALA A 848 -12.52 27.03 1.27
C ALA A 848 -12.45 28.02 0.09
N HIS A 849 -13.21 29.11 0.21
CA HIS A 849 -13.15 30.25 -0.70
C HIS A 849 -13.38 31.57 0.03
N GLY A 850 -13.08 32.65 -0.68
CA GLY A 850 -13.22 34.03 -0.25
C GLY A 850 -13.17 34.98 -1.44
N LEU A 851 -13.30 36.27 -1.14
CA LEU A 851 -13.23 37.33 -2.14
C LEU A 851 -12.09 38.31 -1.82
N PHE A 852 -11.37 38.76 -2.84
CA PHE A 852 -10.62 40.01 -2.80
C PHE A 852 -11.48 41.13 -3.37
N ARG A 853 -11.70 42.19 -2.60
CA ARG A 853 -12.27 43.45 -3.07
C ARG A 853 -11.13 44.39 -3.45
N VAL A 854 -11.04 44.68 -4.74
CA VAL A 854 -9.96 45.51 -5.31
C VAL A 854 -10.52 46.87 -5.68
N GLY A 855 -10.08 47.91 -4.97
CA GLY A 855 -10.45 49.29 -5.22
C GLY A 855 -9.55 50.01 -6.24
N VAL A 856 -9.92 51.25 -6.56
CA VAL A 856 -9.04 52.17 -7.30
C VAL A 856 -7.85 52.56 -6.41
N ARG A 857 -6.68 52.74 -7.03
CA ARG A 857 -5.44 53.07 -6.31
C ARG A 857 -5.50 54.42 -5.60
#